data_AF-A0A182P5K3-F1
#
_entry.id   AF-A0A182P5K3-F1
#
_cell.length_a   1.000
_cell.length_b   1.000
_cell.length_c   1.000
_cell.angle_alpha   90.00
_cell.angle_beta   90.00
_cell.angle_gamma   90.00
#
_symmetry.space_group_name_H-M   'P 1'
#
loop_
_entity.id
_entity.type
_entity.pdbx_description
1 polymer ?
#
loop_
_entity_poly.entity_id
_entity_poly.type
_entity_poly.pdbx_seq_one_letter_code
_entity_poly.pdbx_strand_id
1 'polypeptide(L)'
;MSGVQNDAFLTEIEGVPSISYEHDGQTIPASGRRKQSPTEKLYDRLSGAIERHRKHIQLGVYIVLNVVVIVFFGFATNYYLEHEVTLKCLKPFVLTLAVFVSFTEQNECGMQWCDGYGMLVLLVGLVYLGLVYYHLVKPLFGRYFKESIVQPVTRIVVNFTKPWYIRLAAVGLVLAGFALFVYFETRDQTERLISLAGMAFLLVISFLLSKHPTRINFRTVVLGAVFQFLLGLFCIRWEVGRSIFSCIGDKVATFLNYTRAGASFVYGMVLVGDGENEYAIFAFSVLSVIYFFSFFISILYYLGAMQWVVLKLGWILQSILGTTVCESVIAAANMFLGMSESPLLIRPYLKDLTYSEIHSIMTSGYATVSGTVLAAYISFGANPAHLITASVMAAPGALCFAKMIYPETEESKTRSDNIQMEESTDSSMLDAASNGASAATPLVLGIIANLIAFVSFIAFVNGVLSWLGWRVGWEDVSLENIFGAIFRPLAFVMGVPWDDSYYVGKVIGIKMIVNEFVAFQRLGDFITDQVISPRSAAIATYAVCGFANPSSMGIMIGTLSAMTPDKRGVITSVAFRAFMAGSIVCFMTASIGGLLMDEAIFNNFGKMASIDQSVILNGTEEIALSTLGLDDSQAPSSGVQNRYGNLKRYTSICTINGCVAVFFAFATKHFIQNEQSCETNCGMQWCNGYGMLLLLLGFVYVGMLYFLLLKPRLGQTVHSSMLAPIGSYFGKMFRSRIAKLSLGALVVLAFALFLFFDTRDDTIRLMPLTGMVVLLALSFLASKNRSAISYRPVCAGLLVQALLGLVCIRWDVGRSIFACIGAKVDTFLSYSSVGATFVYGDALINRYAVFAFGVLSVIYFFSFFISVLYYLGAMQWVVLKLGRILQALMGTTVCEGIMAAANIFLGMSETPLIIRPYVKDLTHSELHSVMASGFATVSGTVLAAYISFGASPGHLVTASVISAPAVLCVAKIIYPEVEESKTTSENIQIEKSSDSSVVDAACNGASSATSLILGIIANLIAFVSFVAFVNGVLAWLGMLVGVDGVSLEWFFGYIFRPLAFVMGVSWEDSKHVGQVIGVKTVVNEFVAYQRLGEIMRNELITKRSATIATYAICGFANPSSLGIMIGAMSAMAPERRSSITSVSLRAFITGSVACFMTACIAGKRTQG
;
A
#
# COMPACT_ATOMS: atom_id res chain seq x y z
N MET A 1 -35.33 -26.16 7.85
CA MET A 1 -36.13 -27.22 7.19
C MET A 1 -36.32 -26.82 5.73
N SER A 2 -35.81 -27.68 4.81
CA SER A 2 -36.14 -27.87 3.37
C SER A 2 -36.65 -26.68 2.53
N GLY A 3 -36.07 -26.24 1.41
CA GLY A 3 -35.27 -26.92 0.38
C GLY A 3 -36.13 -27.25 -0.85
N VAL A 4 -36.00 -26.48 -1.96
CA VAL A 4 -36.27 -26.77 -3.40
C VAL A 4 -35.64 -25.58 -4.18
N GLN A 5 -34.49 -25.60 -4.87
CA GLN A 5 -34.00 -26.28 -6.09
C GLN A 5 -34.70 -25.96 -7.43
N ASN A 6 -33.92 -25.35 -8.34
CA ASN A 6 -33.90 -25.50 -9.82
C ASN A 6 -35.03 -24.82 -10.65
N ASP A 7 -34.82 -24.29 -11.87
CA ASP A 7 -33.76 -24.44 -12.87
C ASP A 7 -33.84 -23.35 -13.98
N ALA A 8 -32.71 -23.16 -14.67
CA ALA A 8 -32.53 -22.92 -16.12
C ALA A 8 -32.86 -21.56 -16.80
N PHE A 9 -31.74 -20.89 -17.16
CA PHE A 9 -31.50 -20.10 -18.37
C PHE A 9 -31.59 -20.95 -19.67
N LEU A 10 -31.94 -20.34 -20.81
CA LEU A 10 -31.36 -20.51 -22.17
C LEU A 10 -32.14 -19.60 -23.18
N THR A 11 -31.49 -18.57 -23.75
CA THR A 11 -31.13 -18.37 -25.21
C THR A 11 -32.34 -18.13 -26.14
N GLU A 12 -32.40 -17.29 -27.17
CA GLU A 12 -31.47 -16.66 -28.16
C GLU A 12 -32.44 -15.89 -29.13
N ILE A 13 -32.23 -14.68 -29.68
CA ILE A 13 -31.60 -14.32 -30.97
C ILE A 13 -32.13 -12.93 -31.42
N GLU A 14 -31.20 -12.08 -31.86
CA GLU A 14 -31.15 -11.05 -32.93
C GLU A 14 -32.39 -10.25 -33.42
N GLY A 15 -32.17 -8.94 -33.65
CA GLY A 15 -32.99 -8.09 -34.55
C GLY A 15 -32.84 -6.57 -34.37
N VAL A 16 -31.97 -5.94 -35.18
CA VAL A 16 -31.71 -4.49 -35.44
C VAL A 16 -32.99 -3.72 -35.88
N PRO A 17 -33.15 -2.35 -35.92
CA PRO A 17 -32.28 -1.18 -35.61
C PRO A 17 -32.89 -0.09 -34.68
N SER A 18 -32.04 0.90 -34.38
CA SER A 18 -32.32 2.29 -33.97
C SER A 18 -33.62 2.92 -34.45
N ILE A 19 -34.28 3.74 -33.61
CA ILE A 19 -34.83 5.07 -33.93
C ILE A 19 -35.17 5.82 -32.62
N SER A 20 -34.73 7.09 -32.60
CA SER A 20 -35.04 8.19 -31.70
C SER A 20 -36.54 8.42 -31.47
N TYR A 21 -36.97 8.72 -30.24
CA TYR A 21 -38.18 9.51 -30.04
C TYR A 21 -38.10 10.48 -28.85
N GLU A 22 -38.38 11.73 -29.18
CA GLU A 22 -38.78 12.83 -28.32
C GLU A 22 -39.95 12.41 -27.42
N HIS A 23 -39.86 12.74 -26.13
CA HIS A 23 -40.99 12.64 -25.22
C HIS A 23 -41.78 13.95 -25.25
N ASP A 24 -42.78 14.01 -26.13
CA ASP A 24 -43.97 14.83 -25.94
C ASP A 24 -45.03 14.01 -25.19
N GLY A 25 -45.72 14.66 -24.26
CA GLY A 25 -46.59 14.01 -23.29
C GLY A 25 -47.88 13.46 -23.87
N GLN A 26 -48.34 12.33 -23.33
CA GLN A 26 -49.77 12.05 -23.12
C GLN A 26 -49.97 10.87 -22.16
N THR A 27 -50.75 11.13 -21.11
CA THR A 27 -51.21 10.19 -20.09
C THR A 27 -52.36 9.32 -20.61
N ILE A 28 -52.31 8.01 -20.39
CA ILE A 28 -53.47 7.08 -20.43
C ILE A 28 -53.51 6.31 -19.10
N PRO A 29 -54.66 6.21 -18.40
CA PRO A 29 -54.75 5.52 -17.10
C PRO A 29 -55.12 4.04 -17.28
N ALA A 30 -54.39 3.14 -16.63
CA ALA A 30 -54.77 1.74 -16.51
C ALA A 30 -55.12 1.39 -15.06
N SER A 31 -56.40 1.06 -14.86
CA SER A 31 -56.98 0.59 -13.61
C SER A 31 -56.65 -0.89 -13.36
N GLY A 32 -56.11 -1.21 -12.18
CA GLY A 32 -55.99 -2.58 -11.68
C GLY A 32 -55.86 -2.59 -10.15
N ARG A 33 -56.98 -2.67 -9.42
CA ARG A 33 -57.01 -2.67 -7.95
C ARG A 33 -56.56 -4.03 -7.39
N ARG A 34 -55.35 -4.13 -6.84
CA ARG A 34 -55.00 -5.13 -5.80
C ARG A 34 -55.69 -4.73 -4.48
N LYS A 35 -56.36 -5.69 -3.82
CA LYS A 35 -56.93 -5.49 -2.47
C LYS A 35 -55.78 -5.39 -1.46
N GLN A 36 -55.40 -4.16 -1.09
CA GLN A 36 -54.48 -3.87 0.01
C GLN A 36 -55.04 -4.35 1.35
N SER A 37 -54.16 -4.90 2.19
CA SER A 37 -54.46 -5.30 3.58
C SER A 37 -54.88 -4.09 4.43
N PRO A 38 -55.66 -4.26 5.53
CA PRO A 38 -56.09 -3.16 6.39
C PRO A 38 -54.91 -2.37 7.00
N THR A 39 -53.79 -3.05 7.25
CA THR A 39 -52.53 -2.49 7.74
C THR A 39 -51.80 -1.67 6.68
N GLU A 40 -51.75 -2.13 5.43
CA GLU A 40 -51.20 -1.34 4.31
C GLU A 40 -52.06 -0.10 4.02
N LYS A 41 -53.39 -0.19 4.12
CA LYS A 41 -54.26 1.00 3.96
C LYS A 41 -54.08 2.00 5.09
N LEU A 42 -53.81 1.54 6.31
CA LEU A 42 -53.51 2.42 7.44
C LEU A 42 -52.13 3.07 7.24
N TYR A 43 -51.13 2.30 6.83
CA TYR A 43 -49.78 2.78 6.54
C TYR A 43 -49.75 3.76 5.37
N ASP A 44 -50.45 3.49 4.27
CA ASP A 44 -50.57 4.40 3.11
C ASP A 44 -51.37 5.67 3.42
N ARG A 45 -52.35 5.58 4.32
CA ARG A 45 -53.07 6.76 4.82
C ARG A 45 -52.21 7.59 5.76
N LEU A 46 -51.40 6.94 6.60
CA LEU A 46 -50.44 7.62 7.48
C LEU A 46 -49.30 8.24 6.68
N SER A 47 -48.67 7.51 5.76
CA SER A 47 -47.61 8.00 4.88
C SER A 47 -48.14 9.11 3.97
N GLY A 48 -49.32 8.93 3.37
CA GLY A 48 -49.98 9.96 2.55
C GLY A 48 -50.50 11.17 3.33
N ALA A 49 -50.70 11.07 4.65
CA ALA A 49 -50.98 12.20 5.53
C ALA A 49 -49.70 12.90 6.00
N ILE A 50 -48.65 12.13 6.29
CA ILE A 50 -47.31 12.62 6.66
C ILE A 50 -46.70 13.38 5.47
N GLU A 51 -46.82 12.87 4.24
CA GLU A 51 -46.34 13.55 3.02
C GLU A 51 -47.10 14.86 2.78
N ARG A 52 -48.44 14.86 2.99
CA ARG A 52 -49.30 16.05 2.86
C ARG A 52 -49.00 17.12 3.91
N HIS A 53 -48.53 16.71 5.08
CA HIS A 53 -48.18 17.60 6.17
C HIS A 53 -46.68 17.76 6.37
N ARG A 54 -45.84 17.21 5.48
CA ARG A 54 -44.38 17.25 5.58
C ARG A 54 -43.86 18.68 5.75
N LYS A 55 -44.41 19.64 4.99
CA LYS A 55 -44.07 21.07 5.13
C LYS A 55 -44.51 21.67 6.47
N HIS A 56 -45.67 21.26 7.01
CA HIS A 56 -46.16 21.74 8.31
C HIS A 56 -45.44 21.08 9.49
N ILE A 57 -45.08 19.81 9.37
CA ILE A 57 -44.27 19.07 10.34
C ILE A 57 -42.85 19.64 10.36
N GLN A 58 -42.24 19.87 9.19
CA GLN A 58 -40.96 20.57 9.08
C GLN A 58 -41.04 21.96 9.71
N LEU A 59 -42.09 22.74 9.42
CA LEU A 59 -42.29 24.05 10.03
C LEU A 59 -42.47 23.99 11.56
N GLY A 60 -43.24 23.01 12.06
CA GLY A 60 -43.44 22.79 13.49
C GLY A 60 -42.15 22.41 14.20
N VAL A 61 -41.36 21.50 13.63
CA VAL A 61 -40.03 21.13 14.13
C VAL A 61 -39.09 22.33 14.12
N TYR A 62 -39.10 23.14 13.05
CA TYR A 62 -38.31 24.38 12.98
C TYR A 62 -38.68 25.37 14.09
N ILE A 63 -39.97 25.58 14.35
CA ILE A 63 -40.45 26.49 15.40
C ILE A 63 -40.01 25.98 16.78
N VAL A 64 -40.23 24.70 17.06
CA VAL A 64 -39.83 24.07 18.33
C VAL A 64 -38.32 24.18 18.54
N LEU A 65 -37.52 23.87 17.52
CA LEU A 65 -36.06 23.97 17.58
C LEU A 65 -35.61 25.41 17.90
N ASN A 66 -36.20 26.41 17.25
CA ASN A 66 -35.88 27.82 17.50
C ASN A 66 -36.28 28.26 18.92
N VAL A 67 -37.45 27.82 19.41
CA VAL A 67 -37.87 28.10 20.79
C VAL A 67 -36.91 27.48 21.80
N VAL A 68 -36.50 26.23 21.60
CA VAL A 68 -35.52 25.54 22.45
C VAL A 68 -34.18 26.28 22.45
N VAL A 69 -33.70 26.72 21.29
CA VAL A 69 -32.43 27.45 21.17
C VAL A 69 -32.51 28.82 21.88
N ILE A 70 -33.60 29.56 21.73
CA ILE A 70 -33.79 30.87 22.40
C ILE A 70 -33.86 30.70 23.92
N VAL A 71 -34.62 29.71 24.41
CA VAL A 71 -34.74 29.42 25.85
C VAL A 71 -33.39 29.00 26.43
N PHE A 72 -32.67 28.12 25.72
CA PHE A 72 -31.34 27.68 26.12
C PHE A 72 -30.34 28.84 26.12
N PHE A 73 -30.38 29.71 25.11
CA PHE A 73 -29.50 30.87 25.02
C PHE A 73 -29.77 31.90 26.12
N GLY A 74 -31.05 32.14 26.45
CA GLY A 74 -31.46 32.97 27.58
C GLY A 74 -30.96 32.41 28.91
N PHE A 75 -31.09 31.09 29.12
CA PHE A 75 -30.59 30.41 30.31
C PHE A 75 -29.06 30.48 30.42
N ALA A 76 -28.34 30.18 29.32
CA ALA A 76 -26.88 30.22 29.29
C ALA A 76 -26.33 31.64 29.48
N THR A 77 -27.00 32.66 28.91
CA THR A 77 -26.65 34.08 29.13
C THR A 77 -26.82 34.48 30.59
N ASN A 78 -27.94 34.07 31.22
CA ASN A 78 -28.18 34.36 32.63
C ASN A 78 -27.16 33.65 33.54
N TYR A 79 -26.85 32.38 33.24
CA TYR A 79 -25.84 31.60 33.97
C TYR A 79 -24.43 32.23 33.88
N TYR A 80 -24.00 32.66 32.69
CA TYR A 80 -22.71 33.34 32.49
C TYR A 80 -22.62 34.67 33.28
N LEU A 81 -23.70 35.47 33.22
CA LEU A 81 -23.79 36.74 33.94
C LEU A 81 -23.81 36.58 35.46
N GLU A 82 -24.45 35.53 36.00
CA GLU A 82 -24.52 35.30 37.46
C GLU A 82 -23.28 34.61 38.06
N HIS A 83 -22.68 33.63 37.37
CA HIS A 83 -21.67 32.73 37.96
C HIS A 83 -20.21 33.00 37.54
N GLU A 84 -19.93 33.42 36.29
CA GLU A 84 -18.54 33.61 35.82
C GLU A 84 -18.03 35.05 35.97
N VAL A 85 -18.85 36.05 35.61
CA VAL A 85 -18.43 37.47 35.62
C VAL A 85 -18.36 38.06 37.04
N THR A 86 -19.29 37.70 37.92
CA THR A 86 -19.46 38.31 39.25
C THR A 86 -18.56 37.71 40.34
N LEU A 87 -18.14 36.44 40.22
CA LEU A 87 -17.48 35.72 41.32
C LEU A 87 -15.96 35.57 41.18
N LYS A 88 -15.41 35.52 39.95
CA LYS A 88 -13.96 35.34 39.69
C LYS A 88 -13.22 36.65 39.37
N CYS A 89 -13.84 37.61 38.66
CA CYS A 89 -13.14 38.83 38.22
C CYS A 89 -13.21 40.01 39.21
N LEU A 90 -14.11 40.00 40.19
CA LEU A 90 -14.26 41.09 41.19
C LEU A 90 -13.53 40.81 42.52
N LYS A 91 -13.14 39.56 42.79
CA LYS A 91 -12.62 39.15 44.12
C LYS A 91 -11.14 39.47 44.45
N PRO A 92 -10.25 39.95 43.57
CA PRO A 92 -8.92 40.37 44.02
C PRO A 92 -8.86 41.83 44.50
N PHE A 93 -9.97 42.60 44.48
CA PHE A 93 -9.90 44.03 44.85
C PHE A 93 -10.25 44.34 46.33
N VAL A 94 -10.78 43.39 47.11
CA VAL A 94 -11.39 43.72 48.42
C VAL A 94 -10.80 43.00 49.64
N LEU A 95 -9.86 42.05 49.54
CA LEU A 95 -9.30 41.45 50.77
C LEU A 95 -7.78 41.22 50.77
N THR A 96 -7.15 41.96 51.69
CA THR A 96 -5.92 41.68 52.46
C THR A 96 -4.56 42.13 51.91
N LEU A 97 -4.02 43.08 52.67
CA LEU A 97 -2.70 43.67 52.64
C LEU A 97 -1.78 42.83 53.54
N ALA A 98 -1.28 41.69 53.05
CA ALA A 98 -0.12 40.97 53.59
C ALA A 98 0.26 39.78 52.70
N VAL A 99 1.57 39.60 52.52
CA VAL A 99 2.27 38.51 51.79
C VAL A 99 2.50 38.78 50.30
N PHE A 100 3.60 39.48 50.07
CA PHE A 100 4.41 39.45 48.85
C PHE A 100 5.02 38.04 48.68
N VAL A 101 5.19 37.63 47.42
CA VAL A 101 5.92 36.45 46.89
C VAL A 101 5.04 35.23 46.56
N SER A 102 5.07 34.89 45.27
CA SER A 102 4.52 33.70 44.60
C SER A 102 3.04 33.71 44.27
N PHE A 103 2.68 34.24 43.09
CA PHE A 103 1.72 33.62 42.16
C PHE A 103 1.82 34.36 40.80
N THR A 104 2.72 33.87 39.96
CA THR A 104 2.60 34.02 38.50
C THR A 104 1.60 32.97 37.99
N GLU A 105 0.84 33.34 36.96
CA GLU A 105 -0.12 32.52 36.18
C GLU A 105 -1.51 32.26 36.77
N GLN A 106 -2.50 33.05 36.32
CA GLN A 106 -3.76 32.57 35.72
C GLN A 106 -4.62 33.76 35.25
N ASN A 107 -4.58 34.05 33.94
CA ASN A 107 -5.51 34.96 33.28
C ASN A 107 -6.79 34.18 32.86
N GLU A 108 -7.69 33.85 33.80
CA GLU A 108 -9.02 33.26 33.51
C GLU A 108 -10.16 34.31 33.42
N CYS A 109 -9.88 35.57 33.12
CA CYS A 109 -10.91 36.62 32.91
C CYS A 109 -10.98 37.06 31.44
N GLY A 110 -11.29 36.13 30.54
CA GLY A 110 -11.52 36.39 29.12
C GLY A 110 -12.74 35.62 28.58
N MET A 111 -13.38 36.13 27.52
CA MET A 111 -14.45 35.40 26.83
C MET A 111 -13.91 34.03 26.39
N GLN A 112 -14.49 32.95 26.91
CA GLN A 112 -14.08 31.60 26.55
C GLN A 112 -14.56 31.32 25.10
N TRP A 113 -13.64 31.45 24.15
CA TRP A 113 -13.94 31.29 22.72
C TRP A 113 -14.09 29.84 22.29
N CYS A 114 -13.61 28.90 23.11
CA CYS A 114 -13.62 27.48 22.77
C CYS A 114 -14.52 26.58 23.58
N ASP A 115 -14.65 26.87 24.86
CA ASP A 115 -15.62 26.25 25.75
C ASP A 115 -16.52 27.36 26.31
N GLY A 116 -17.72 27.04 26.80
CA GLY A 116 -18.58 28.03 27.46
C GLY A 116 -19.31 29.04 26.55
N TYR A 117 -19.59 30.23 27.10
CA TYR A 117 -20.56 31.19 26.55
C TYR A 117 -20.11 31.85 25.23
N GLY A 118 -18.81 32.10 25.04
CA GLY A 118 -18.29 32.76 23.85
C GLY A 118 -18.52 31.94 22.58
N MET A 119 -18.34 30.62 22.62
CA MET A 119 -18.65 29.73 21.49
C MET A 119 -20.15 29.68 21.19
N LEU A 120 -21.00 29.67 22.22
CA LEU A 120 -22.46 29.70 22.07
C LEU A 120 -22.91 30.99 21.38
N VAL A 121 -22.38 32.15 21.79
CA VAL A 121 -22.64 33.45 21.15
C VAL A 121 -22.19 33.44 19.69
N LEU A 122 -21.04 32.85 19.39
CA LEU A 122 -20.51 32.79 18.02
C LEU A 122 -21.39 31.90 17.12
N LEU A 123 -21.78 30.71 17.59
CA LEU A 123 -22.66 29.79 16.87
C LEU A 123 -24.07 30.37 16.67
N VAL A 124 -24.72 30.84 17.74
CA VAL A 124 -26.06 31.44 17.67
C VAL A 124 -26.02 32.71 16.83
N GLY A 125 -25.00 33.55 17.00
CA GLY A 125 -24.77 34.74 16.19
C GLY A 125 -24.65 34.43 14.71
N LEU A 126 -23.74 33.54 14.31
CA LEU A 126 -23.56 33.16 12.90
C LEU A 126 -24.81 32.51 12.30
N VAL A 127 -25.46 31.60 13.04
CA VAL A 127 -26.65 30.88 12.56
C VAL A 127 -27.82 31.84 12.39
N TYR A 128 -28.16 32.64 13.40
CA TYR A 128 -29.30 33.56 13.31
C TYR A 128 -29.02 34.74 12.38
N LEU A 129 -27.80 35.28 12.34
CA LEU A 129 -27.44 36.33 11.39
C LEU A 129 -27.48 35.79 9.96
N GLY A 130 -27.07 34.54 9.75
CA GLY A 130 -27.24 33.81 8.49
C GLY A 130 -28.71 33.58 8.12
N LEU A 131 -29.55 33.13 9.07
CA LEU A 131 -30.99 32.91 8.86
C LEU A 131 -31.73 34.22 8.57
N VAL A 132 -31.46 35.28 9.34
CA VAL A 132 -32.02 36.62 9.12
C VAL A 132 -31.59 37.15 7.75
N TYR A 133 -30.31 36.99 7.39
CA TYR A 133 -29.84 37.37 6.07
C TYR A 133 -30.58 36.60 4.97
N TYR A 134 -30.74 35.28 5.09
CA TYR A 134 -31.27 34.46 4.00
C TYR A 134 -32.80 34.47 3.89
N HIS A 135 -33.53 34.53 5.01
CA HIS A 135 -34.98 34.50 5.05
C HIS A 135 -35.63 35.89 5.10
N LEU A 136 -34.92 36.91 5.59
CA LEU A 136 -35.45 38.27 5.70
C LEU A 136 -34.75 39.22 4.69
N VAL A 137 -33.44 39.40 4.82
CA VAL A 137 -32.70 40.43 4.06
C VAL A 137 -32.62 40.12 2.57
N LYS A 138 -32.28 38.89 2.20
CA LYS A 138 -32.12 38.46 0.81
C LYS A 138 -33.45 38.48 0.02
N PRO A 139 -34.59 37.99 0.54
CA PRO A 139 -35.86 38.07 -0.19
C PRO A 139 -36.46 39.49 -0.21
N LEU A 140 -36.37 40.27 0.87
CA LEU A 140 -36.95 41.63 0.92
C LEU A 140 -36.07 42.66 0.21
N PHE A 141 -34.77 42.69 0.53
CA PHE A 141 -33.83 43.70 0.05
C PHE A 141 -32.88 43.16 -1.01
N GLY A 142 -32.76 41.85 -1.24
CA GLY A 142 -31.74 41.32 -2.15
C GLY A 142 -31.91 41.79 -3.60
N ARG A 143 -33.15 41.94 -4.10
CA ARG A 143 -33.40 42.53 -5.44
C ARG A 143 -33.11 44.02 -5.44
N TYR A 144 -33.64 44.77 -4.48
CA TYR A 144 -33.42 46.22 -4.35
C TYR A 144 -31.95 46.59 -4.15
N PHE A 145 -31.23 45.88 -3.28
CA PHE A 145 -29.81 46.07 -2.99
C PHE A 145 -28.95 45.70 -4.20
N LYS A 146 -29.28 44.59 -4.90
CA LYS A 146 -28.57 44.20 -6.12
C LYS A 146 -28.75 45.21 -7.23
N GLU A 147 -29.96 45.71 -7.44
CA GLU A 147 -30.29 46.64 -8.54
C GLU A 147 -29.95 48.10 -8.23
N SER A 148 -30.18 48.57 -7.00
CA SER A 148 -30.02 49.98 -6.61
C SER A 148 -28.65 50.33 -6.02
N ILE A 149 -27.93 49.37 -5.43
CA ILE A 149 -26.62 49.62 -4.80
C ILE A 149 -25.52 48.82 -5.51
N VAL A 150 -25.61 47.49 -5.52
CA VAL A 150 -24.54 46.63 -6.01
C VAL A 150 -24.31 46.84 -7.50
N GLN A 151 -25.33 46.83 -8.36
CA GLN A 151 -25.13 47.04 -9.80
C GLN A 151 -24.55 48.42 -10.13
N PRO A 152 -25.07 49.55 -9.62
CA PRO A 152 -24.48 50.86 -9.91
C PRO A 152 -23.09 51.01 -9.28
N VAL A 153 -22.87 50.58 -8.03
CA VAL A 153 -21.53 50.60 -7.41
C VAL A 153 -20.57 49.68 -8.16
N THR A 154 -20.98 48.48 -8.56
CA THR A 154 -20.13 47.58 -9.35
C THR A 154 -19.85 48.19 -10.72
N ARG A 155 -20.81 48.85 -11.36
CA ARG A 155 -20.60 49.54 -12.64
C ARG A 155 -19.65 50.72 -12.49
N ILE A 156 -19.76 51.49 -11.40
CA ILE A 156 -18.85 52.57 -11.04
C ILE A 156 -17.45 52.02 -10.74
N VAL A 157 -17.33 51.01 -9.88
CA VAL A 157 -16.06 50.36 -9.52
C VAL A 157 -15.43 49.70 -10.73
N VAL A 158 -16.18 49.00 -11.59
CA VAL A 158 -15.67 48.39 -12.82
C VAL A 158 -15.24 49.45 -13.82
N ASN A 159 -15.97 50.56 -13.96
CA ASN A 159 -15.59 51.67 -14.82
C ASN A 159 -14.39 52.46 -14.27
N PHE A 160 -14.26 52.57 -12.94
CA PHE A 160 -13.16 53.23 -12.24
C PHE A 160 -11.91 52.34 -12.21
N THR A 161 -12.05 51.02 -12.11
CA THR A 161 -10.94 50.06 -12.16
C THR A 161 -10.65 49.57 -13.58
N LYS A 162 -11.44 49.95 -14.58
CA LYS A 162 -11.19 49.66 -16.01
C LYS A 162 -9.90 50.27 -16.56
N PRO A 163 -9.56 51.54 -16.24
CA PRO A 163 -8.36 52.17 -16.75
C PRO A 163 -7.13 51.45 -16.21
N TRP A 164 -6.18 51.17 -17.10
CA TRP A 164 -4.97 50.42 -16.77
C TRP A 164 -4.16 51.10 -15.66
N TYR A 165 -4.15 52.43 -15.59
CA TYR A 165 -3.40 53.20 -14.58
C TYR A 165 -3.97 53.06 -13.16
N ILE A 166 -5.29 52.91 -12.96
CA ILE A 166 -5.88 52.69 -11.62
C ILE A 166 -5.57 51.27 -11.12
N ARG A 167 -5.55 50.27 -12.02
CA ARG A 167 -5.08 48.92 -11.66
C ARG A 167 -3.60 48.92 -11.29
N LEU A 168 -2.79 49.64 -12.06
CA LEU A 168 -1.36 49.76 -11.78
C LEU A 168 -1.11 50.51 -10.47
N ALA A 169 -1.87 51.57 -10.17
CA ALA A 169 -1.81 52.27 -8.89
C ALA A 169 -2.24 51.38 -7.72
N ALA A 170 -3.30 50.58 -7.87
CA ALA A 170 -3.74 49.63 -6.85
C ALA A 170 -2.70 48.53 -6.58
N VAL A 171 -2.12 47.95 -7.64
CA VAL A 171 -1.02 46.98 -7.52
C VAL A 171 0.21 47.64 -6.89
N GLY A 172 0.57 48.86 -7.32
CA GLY A 172 1.66 49.63 -6.76
C GLY A 172 1.49 49.92 -5.27
N LEU A 173 0.27 50.23 -4.82
CA LEU A 173 -0.04 50.46 -3.41
C LEU A 173 0.08 49.18 -2.57
N VAL A 174 -0.39 48.04 -3.09
CA VAL A 174 -0.22 46.73 -2.42
C VAL A 174 1.25 46.36 -2.33
N LEU A 175 2.03 46.53 -3.42
CA LEU A 175 3.46 46.28 -3.42
C LEU A 175 4.21 47.22 -2.49
N ALA A 176 3.84 48.50 -2.42
CA ALA A 176 4.43 49.46 -1.49
C ALA A 176 4.11 49.10 -0.03
N GLY A 177 2.86 48.72 0.27
CA GLY A 177 2.48 48.23 1.60
C GLY A 177 3.23 46.96 2.00
N PHE A 178 3.39 46.02 1.08
CA PHE A 178 4.18 44.81 1.30
C PHE A 178 5.68 45.12 1.49
N ALA A 179 6.26 46.01 0.68
CA ALA A 179 7.66 46.43 0.84
C ALA A 179 7.90 47.15 2.17
N LEU A 180 6.96 48.00 2.61
CA LEU A 180 7.02 48.65 3.91
C LEU A 180 6.93 47.62 5.06
N PHE A 181 6.03 46.66 4.95
CA PHE A 181 5.93 45.54 5.89
C PHE A 181 7.24 44.75 5.96
N VAL A 182 7.81 44.34 4.82
CA VAL A 182 9.08 43.61 4.76
C VAL A 182 10.22 44.42 5.36
N TYR A 183 10.29 45.73 5.09
CA TYR A 183 11.33 46.60 5.67
C TYR A 183 11.27 46.63 7.20
N PHE A 184 10.09 46.82 7.78
CA PHE A 184 9.94 46.81 9.24
C PHE A 184 10.25 45.44 9.85
N GLU A 185 9.87 44.36 9.17
CA GLU A 185 10.02 43.00 9.67
C GLU A 185 11.47 42.47 9.58
N THR A 186 12.23 42.94 8.59
CA THR A 186 13.59 42.42 8.31
C THR A 186 14.72 43.31 8.85
N ARG A 187 14.40 44.53 9.32
CA ARG A 187 15.41 45.49 9.80
C ARG A 187 16.31 44.91 10.89
N ASP A 188 15.72 44.18 11.83
CA ASP A 188 16.43 43.66 13.01
C ASP A 188 16.89 42.21 12.83
N GLN A 189 16.34 41.47 11.87
CA GLN A 189 16.68 40.07 11.60
C GLN A 189 16.76 39.80 10.08
N THR A 190 17.97 39.89 9.52
CA THR A 190 18.21 39.70 8.09
C THR A 190 17.94 38.28 7.60
N GLU A 191 17.96 37.28 8.48
CA GLU A 191 17.67 35.88 8.13
C GLU A 191 16.24 35.67 7.60
N ARG A 192 15.29 36.51 8.01
CA ARG A 192 13.90 36.48 7.50
C ARG A 192 13.82 36.81 6.01
N LEU A 193 14.81 37.52 5.47
CA LEU A 193 14.90 37.85 4.04
C LEU A 193 15.14 36.59 3.18
N ILE A 194 15.78 35.56 3.75
CA ILE A 194 16.02 34.28 3.07
C ILE A 194 14.68 33.58 2.81
N SER A 195 13.80 33.53 3.80
CA SER A 195 12.43 32.98 3.64
C SER A 195 11.63 33.71 2.56
N LEU A 196 11.78 35.03 2.43
CA LEU A 196 11.16 35.80 1.36
C LEU A 196 11.71 35.41 -0.03
N ALA A 197 13.03 35.22 -0.14
CA ALA A 197 13.64 34.69 -1.36
C ALA A 197 13.13 33.27 -1.67
N GLY A 198 12.87 32.45 -0.65
CA GLY A 198 12.24 31.14 -0.81
C GLY A 198 10.83 31.17 -1.37
N MET A 199 10.00 32.10 -0.91
CA MET A 199 8.66 32.29 -1.50
C MET A 199 8.75 32.63 -2.99
N ALA A 200 9.67 33.52 -3.38
CA ALA A 200 9.89 33.87 -4.79
C ALA A 200 10.41 32.67 -5.60
N PHE A 201 11.38 31.93 -5.06
CA PHE A 201 11.95 30.73 -5.67
C PHE A 201 10.90 29.65 -5.93
N LEU A 202 10.02 29.38 -4.97
CA LEU A 202 8.95 28.38 -5.10
C LEU A 202 7.91 28.77 -6.15
N LEU A 203 7.57 30.06 -6.27
CA LEU A 203 6.70 30.57 -7.33
C LEU A 203 7.34 30.40 -8.72
N VAL A 204 8.65 30.69 -8.85
CA VAL A 204 9.39 30.50 -10.11
C VAL A 204 9.46 29.02 -10.49
N ILE A 205 9.82 28.13 -9.56
CA ILE A 205 9.83 26.69 -9.82
C ILE A 205 8.46 26.19 -10.27
N SER A 206 7.39 26.64 -9.61
CA SER A 206 6.03 26.23 -9.93
C SER A 206 5.60 26.69 -11.34
N PHE A 207 6.05 27.87 -11.76
CA PHE A 207 5.85 28.36 -13.12
C PHE A 207 6.61 27.49 -14.13
N LEU A 208 7.86 27.12 -13.84
CA LEU A 208 8.67 26.23 -14.70
C LEU A 208 8.09 24.81 -14.82
N LEU A 209 7.47 24.30 -13.75
CA LEU A 209 6.82 22.99 -13.74
C LEU A 209 5.45 23.00 -14.43
N SER A 210 4.93 24.17 -14.81
CA SER A 210 3.59 24.31 -15.39
C SER A 210 3.44 23.54 -16.70
N LYS A 211 2.34 22.78 -16.84
CA LYS A 211 2.02 22.05 -18.07
C LYS A 211 1.62 23.00 -19.21
N HIS A 212 0.97 24.11 -18.87
CA HIS A 212 0.42 25.07 -19.82
C HIS A 212 0.68 26.52 -19.35
N PRO A 213 1.94 26.99 -19.39
CA PRO A 213 2.32 28.29 -18.81
C PRO A 213 1.59 29.49 -19.42
N THR A 214 1.13 29.38 -20.67
CA THR A 214 0.36 30.43 -21.37
C THR A 214 -1.11 30.52 -20.93
N ARG A 215 -1.64 29.52 -20.22
CA ARG A 215 -3.04 29.44 -19.77
C ARG A 215 -3.21 29.77 -18.29
N ILE A 216 -2.14 30.17 -17.60
CA ILE A 216 -2.18 30.49 -16.18
C ILE A 216 -3.07 31.72 -15.93
N ASN A 217 -4.10 31.55 -15.11
CA ASN A 217 -4.90 32.67 -14.63
C ASN A 217 -4.20 33.32 -13.43
N PHE A 218 -3.39 34.35 -13.70
CA PHE A 218 -2.64 35.07 -12.66
C PHE A 218 -3.51 35.69 -11.58
N ARG A 219 -4.80 35.96 -11.84
CA ARG A 219 -5.71 36.44 -10.80
C ARG A 219 -5.83 35.42 -9.67
N THR A 220 -6.08 34.15 -10.00
CA THR A 220 -6.25 33.07 -9.00
C THR A 220 -4.95 32.80 -8.26
N VAL A 221 -3.83 32.79 -8.97
CA VAL A 221 -2.50 32.56 -8.41
C VAL A 221 -2.11 33.69 -7.45
N VAL A 222 -2.17 34.94 -7.87
CA VAL A 222 -1.77 36.09 -7.04
C VAL A 222 -2.71 36.24 -5.84
N LEU A 223 -4.02 36.13 -6.04
CA LEU A 223 -4.97 36.20 -4.92
C LEU A 223 -4.81 35.03 -3.95
N GLY A 224 -4.52 33.82 -4.44
CA GLY A 224 -4.23 32.67 -3.58
C GLY A 224 -2.97 32.87 -2.74
N ALA A 225 -1.88 33.33 -3.34
CA ALA A 225 -0.64 33.63 -2.60
C ALA A 225 -0.82 34.77 -1.58
N VAL A 226 -1.52 35.85 -1.94
CA VAL A 226 -1.83 36.95 -1.03
C VAL A 226 -2.73 36.48 0.11
N PHE A 227 -3.77 35.70 -0.18
CA PHE A 227 -4.69 35.21 0.85
C PHE A 227 -4.02 34.21 1.78
N GLN A 228 -3.16 33.33 1.27
CA GLN A 228 -2.29 32.47 2.09
C GLN A 228 -1.41 33.28 3.04
N PHE A 229 -0.77 34.36 2.55
CA PHE A 229 0.06 35.24 3.37
C PHE A 229 -0.75 35.99 4.44
N LEU A 230 -1.93 36.53 4.08
CA LEU A 230 -2.82 37.21 5.02
C LEU A 230 -3.37 36.27 6.10
N LEU A 231 -3.72 35.04 5.74
CA LEU A 231 -4.07 34.01 6.72
C LEU A 231 -2.88 33.65 7.62
N GLY A 232 -1.66 33.62 7.09
CA GLY A 232 -0.45 33.47 7.90
C GLY A 232 -0.29 34.59 8.93
N LEU A 233 -0.50 35.84 8.54
CA LEU A 233 -0.45 36.98 9.45
C LEU A 233 -1.54 36.88 10.52
N PHE A 234 -2.76 36.50 10.12
CA PHE A 234 -3.88 36.28 11.03
C PHE A 234 -3.64 35.12 12.02
N CYS A 235 -3.12 33.99 11.56
CA CYS A 235 -2.95 32.78 12.36
C CYS A 235 -1.61 32.70 13.10
N ILE A 236 -0.58 33.49 12.75
CA ILE A 236 0.71 33.48 13.46
C ILE A 236 0.80 34.69 14.38
N ARG A 237 0.52 35.90 13.89
CA ARG A 237 0.71 37.13 14.66
C ARG A 237 -0.49 37.47 15.55
N TRP A 238 -1.73 37.27 15.10
CA TRP A 238 -2.91 37.64 15.89
C TRP A 238 -3.33 36.55 16.88
N GLU A 239 -3.24 36.84 18.18
CA GLU A 239 -3.56 35.90 19.26
C GLU A 239 -5.00 35.38 19.21
N VAL A 240 -5.96 36.26 18.91
CA VAL A 240 -7.37 35.88 18.75
C VAL A 240 -7.57 34.97 17.54
N GLY A 241 -6.82 35.21 16.45
CA GLY A 241 -6.82 34.33 15.28
C GLY A 241 -6.32 32.93 15.62
N ARG A 242 -5.22 32.83 16.37
CA ARG A 242 -4.67 31.55 16.88
C ARG A 242 -5.67 30.79 17.73
N SER A 243 -6.32 31.46 18.69
CA SER A 243 -7.25 30.79 19.61
C SER A 243 -8.52 30.31 18.91
N ILE A 244 -9.06 31.07 17.95
CA ILE A 244 -10.23 30.65 17.15
C ILE A 244 -9.92 29.36 16.37
N PHE A 245 -8.80 29.32 15.65
CA PHE A 245 -8.48 28.15 14.83
C PHE A 245 -8.04 26.95 15.65
N SER A 246 -7.29 27.16 16.75
CA SER A 246 -7.01 26.10 17.73
C SER A 246 -8.31 25.45 18.19
N CYS A 247 -9.29 26.29 18.55
CA CYS A 247 -10.56 25.79 19.02
C CYS A 247 -11.31 24.95 18.00
N ILE A 248 -11.45 25.46 16.77
CA ILE A 248 -12.13 24.71 15.70
C ILE A 248 -11.43 23.37 15.48
N GLY A 249 -10.10 23.35 15.52
CA GLY A 249 -9.30 22.12 15.49
C GLY A 249 -9.65 21.15 16.60
N ASP A 250 -9.70 21.62 17.85
CA ASP A 250 -10.01 20.80 19.03
C ASP A 250 -11.43 20.20 18.97
N LYS A 251 -12.42 20.96 18.46
CA LYS A 251 -13.80 20.47 18.28
C LYS A 251 -13.90 19.45 17.16
N VAL A 252 -13.19 19.65 16.05
CA VAL A 252 -13.10 18.65 14.97
C VAL A 252 -12.42 17.37 15.49
N ALA A 253 -11.32 17.50 16.23
CA ALA A 253 -10.65 16.36 16.85
C ALA A 253 -11.57 15.60 17.81
N THR A 254 -12.34 16.32 18.64
CA THR A 254 -13.35 15.74 19.52
C THR A 254 -14.41 14.97 18.74
N PHE A 255 -14.94 15.56 17.65
CA PHE A 255 -15.92 14.91 16.78
C PHE A 255 -15.37 13.61 16.17
N LEU A 256 -14.14 13.64 15.67
CA LEU A 256 -13.48 12.48 15.08
C LEU A 256 -13.16 11.41 16.14
N ASN A 257 -12.87 11.81 17.38
CA ASN A 257 -12.59 10.91 18.50
C ASN A 257 -13.82 10.13 18.98
N TYR A 258 -15.06 10.51 18.62
CA TYR A 258 -16.24 9.67 18.86
C TYR A 258 -16.14 8.29 18.19
N THR A 259 -15.36 8.21 17.10
CA THR A 259 -15.01 6.94 16.46
C THR A 259 -14.40 5.94 17.44
N ARG A 260 -13.65 6.41 18.45
CA ARG A 260 -12.96 5.54 19.42
C ARG A 260 -13.91 4.60 20.13
N ALA A 261 -15.12 5.04 20.46
CA ALA A 261 -16.14 4.20 21.09
C ALA A 261 -16.58 3.02 20.19
N GLY A 262 -16.74 3.28 18.88
CA GLY A 262 -17.04 2.24 17.90
C GLY A 262 -15.85 1.31 17.66
N ALA A 263 -14.65 1.88 17.52
CA ALA A 263 -13.42 1.12 17.31
C ALA A 263 -13.09 0.21 18.51
N SER A 264 -13.20 0.71 19.74
CA SER A 264 -12.93 -0.09 20.96
C SER A 264 -13.93 -1.22 21.13
N PHE A 265 -15.18 -1.04 20.66
CA PHE A 265 -16.18 -2.11 20.66
C PHE A 265 -15.86 -3.20 19.63
N VAL A 266 -15.46 -2.82 18.40
CA VAL A 266 -15.19 -3.78 17.31
C VAL A 266 -13.85 -4.49 17.46
N TYR A 267 -12.79 -3.77 17.85
CA TYR A 267 -11.41 -4.28 17.87
C TYR A 267 -10.88 -4.58 19.28
N GLY A 268 -11.57 -4.13 20.33
CA GLY A 268 -11.08 -4.19 21.71
C GLY A 268 -10.14 -3.03 22.07
N MET A 269 -9.99 -2.77 23.37
CA MET A 269 -9.20 -1.63 23.85
C MET A 269 -7.69 -1.79 23.66
N VAL A 270 -7.18 -3.03 23.65
CA VAL A 270 -5.75 -3.32 23.44
C VAL A 270 -5.24 -2.78 22.09
N LEU A 271 -6.06 -2.83 21.04
CA LEU A 271 -5.66 -2.39 19.70
C LEU A 271 -5.87 -0.88 19.48
N VAL A 272 -6.84 -0.29 20.18
CA VAL A 272 -7.22 1.13 20.03
C VAL A 272 -6.47 2.03 21.02
N GLY A 273 -5.83 1.44 22.04
CA GLY A 273 -5.10 2.11 23.11
C GLY A 273 -6.04 2.65 24.19
N ASP A 274 -5.55 2.70 25.43
CA ASP A 274 -6.15 3.48 26.52
C ASP A 274 -5.18 4.62 26.90
N GLY A 275 -5.71 5.84 27.09
CA GLY A 275 -5.02 7.11 26.86
C GLY A 275 -3.75 7.45 27.67
N GLU A 276 -3.14 6.52 28.39
CA GLU A 276 -2.01 6.81 29.27
C GLU A 276 -0.72 6.00 29.04
N ASN A 277 -0.74 4.75 28.51
CA ASN A 277 0.51 3.98 28.36
C ASN A 277 0.52 2.88 27.27
N GLU A 278 -0.45 2.86 26.34
CA GLU A 278 -0.51 1.83 25.28
C GLU A 278 -0.68 2.46 23.89
N TYR A 279 0.23 2.13 22.96
CA TYR A 279 0.25 2.73 21.63
C TYR A 279 -0.99 2.30 20.82
N ALA A 280 -1.81 3.27 20.43
CA ALA A 280 -2.95 3.04 19.54
C ALA A 280 -2.45 2.58 18.16
N ILE A 281 -2.83 1.38 17.72
CA ILE A 281 -2.39 0.84 16.42
C ILE A 281 -3.11 1.56 15.29
N PHE A 282 -2.33 2.12 14.36
CA PHE A 282 -2.79 2.95 13.24
C PHE A 282 -4.01 2.36 12.50
N ALA A 283 -3.96 1.08 12.11
CA ALA A 283 -5.02 0.43 11.36
C ALA A 283 -6.38 0.36 12.09
N PHE A 284 -6.37 0.30 13.42
CA PHE A 284 -7.60 0.10 14.22
C PHE A 284 -8.11 1.40 14.85
N SER A 285 -7.22 2.34 15.17
CA SER A 285 -7.61 3.63 15.74
C SER A 285 -7.91 4.66 14.63
N VAL A 286 -6.93 4.93 13.77
CA VAL A 286 -6.98 6.04 12.79
C VAL A 286 -7.90 5.70 11.63
N LEU A 287 -7.75 4.53 11.00
CA LEU A 287 -8.54 4.18 9.82
C LEU A 287 -10.02 3.97 10.11
N SER A 288 -10.37 3.68 11.37
CA SER A 288 -11.78 3.60 11.81
C SER A 288 -12.53 4.92 11.61
N VAL A 289 -11.83 6.05 11.65
CA VAL A 289 -12.46 7.37 11.52
C VAL A 289 -13.08 7.54 10.14
N ILE A 290 -12.50 6.90 9.12
CA ILE A 290 -13.02 6.93 7.75
C ILE A 290 -14.41 6.29 7.68
N TYR A 291 -14.64 5.19 8.41
CA TYR A 291 -15.96 4.55 8.48
C TYR A 291 -17.00 5.48 9.08
N PHE A 292 -16.68 6.08 10.24
CA PHE A 292 -17.58 7.02 10.92
C PHE A 292 -17.85 8.27 10.07
N PHE A 293 -16.82 8.82 9.44
CA PHE A 293 -16.95 10.01 8.61
C PHE A 293 -17.78 9.74 7.36
N SER A 294 -17.52 8.65 6.65
CA SER A 294 -18.31 8.26 5.47
C SER A 294 -19.78 7.99 5.83
N PHE A 295 -20.02 7.32 6.96
CA PHE A 295 -21.37 7.15 7.53
C PHE A 295 -22.07 8.50 7.74
N PHE A 296 -21.39 9.45 8.38
CA PHE A 296 -21.98 10.75 8.71
C PHE A 296 -22.22 11.62 7.46
N ILE A 297 -21.27 11.63 6.52
CA ILE A 297 -21.42 12.40 5.28
C ILE A 297 -22.58 11.89 4.43
N SER A 298 -22.77 10.56 4.33
CA SER A 298 -23.94 10.02 3.63
C SER A 298 -25.27 10.45 4.27
N ILE A 299 -25.35 10.52 5.61
CA ILE A 299 -26.51 11.07 6.30
C ILE A 299 -26.72 12.54 5.91
N LEU A 300 -25.67 13.35 5.92
CA LEU A 300 -25.79 14.77 5.60
C LEU A 300 -26.18 15.02 4.13
N TYR A 301 -25.75 14.15 3.20
CA TYR A 301 -26.21 14.18 1.81
C TYR A 301 -27.68 13.80 1.68
N TYR A 302 -28.12 12.78 2.42
CA TYR A 302 -29.53 12.39 2.48
C TYR A 302 -30.42 13.51 3.04
N LEU A 303 -29.92 14.24 4.04
CA LEU A 303 -30.63 15.36 4.66
C LEU A 303 -30.60 16.66 3.85
N GLY A 304 -29.83 16.76 2.76
CA GLY A 304 -29.68 18.01 2.00
C GLY A 304 -28.71 19.02 2.62
N ALA A 305 -28.06 18.69 3.74
CA ALA A 305 -27.16 19.59 4.46
C ALA A 305 -25.82 19.77 3.74
N MET A 306 -25.27 18.69 3.17
CA MET A 306 -24.02 18.77 2.41
C MET A 306 -24.15 19.63 1.17
N GLN A 307 -25.27 19.51 0.46
CA GLN A 307 -25.63 20.32 -0.70
C GLN A 307 -25.59 21.81 -0.36
N TRP A 308 -26.10 22.19 0.82
CA TRP A 308 -26.05 23.57 1.29
C TRP A 308 -24.61 24.02 1.57
N VAL A 309 -23.82 23.21 2.29
CA VAL A 309 -22.42 23.52 2.61
C VAL A 309 -21.59 23.72 1.34
N VAL A 310 -21.68 22.78 0.40
CA VAL A 310 -20.96 22.81 -0.88
C VAL A 310 -21.28 24.09 -1.65
N LEU A 311 -22.56 24.43 -1.81
CA LEU A 311 -22.97 25.63 -2.54
C LEU A 311 -22.55 26.94 -1.85
N LYS A 312 -22.62 27.01 -0.53
CA LYS A 312 -22.39 28.25 0.22
C LYS A 312 -20.91 28.54 0.41
N LEU A 313 -20.17 27.55 0.89
CA LEU A 313 -18.74 27.66 1.09
C LEU A 313 -18.02 27.79 -0.25
N GLY A 314 -18.44 27.01 -1.26
CA GLY A 314 -17.92 27.12 -2.61
C GLY A 314 -18.20 28.48 -3.25
N TRP A 315 -19.38 29.07 -3.02
CA TRP A 315 -19.66 30.43 -3.52
C TRP A 315 -18.76 31.51 -2.89
N ILE A 316 -18.46 31.42 -1.59
CA ILE A 316 -17.56 32.37 -0.90
C ILE A 316 -16.16 32.30 -1.53
N LEU A 317 -15.59 31.11 -1.64
CA LEU A 317 -14.24 30.91 -2.16
C LEU A 317 -14.14 31.17 -3.66
N GLN A 318 -15.15 30.76 -4.45
CA GLN A 318 -15.25 31.11 -5.87
C GLN A 318 -15.29 32.63 -6.07
N SER A 319 -15.98 33.37 -5.20
CA SER A 319 -16.05 34.84 -5.29
C SER A 319 -14.68 35.49 -5.03
N ILE A 320 -13.86 34.89 -4.17
CA ILE A 320 -12.52 35.39 -3.83
C ILE A 320 -11.51 34.99 -4.93
N LEU A 321 -11.38 33.69 -5.23
CA LEU A 321 -10.29 33.11 -6.02
C LEU A 321 -10.65 32.90 -7.50
N GLY A 322 -11.93 32.87 -7.85
CA GLY A 322 -12.41 32.56 -9.20
C GLY A 322 -12.35 31.07 -9.58
N THR A 323 -12.13 30.19 -8.61
CA THR A 323 -12.10 28.72 -8.73
C THR A 323 -13.50 28.12 -8.75
N THR A 324 -13.62 26.85 -9.11
CA THR A 324 -14.93 26.15 -9.18
C THR A 324 -15.41 25.71 -7.80
N VAL A 325 -16.70 25.36 -7.67
CA VAL A 325 -17.32 25.07 -6.36
C VAL A 325 -16.67 23.84 -5.73
N CYS A 326 -16.51 22.77 -6.50
CA CYS A 326 -15.97 21.51 -6.01
C CYS A 326 -14.53 21.65 -5.51
N GLU A 327 -13.63 22.24 -6.28
CA GLU A 327 -12.22 22.40 -5.85
C GLU A 327 -12.09 23.36 -4.66
N SER A 328 -12.95 24.37 -4.57
CA SER A 328 -12.95 25.33 -3.48
C SER A 328 -13.44 24.72 -2.16
N VAL A 329 -14.54 23.96 -2.21
CA VAL A 329 -15.08 23.27 -1.04
C VAL A 329 -14.09 22.24 -0.53
N ILE A 330 -13.45 21.49 -1.43
CA ILE A 330 -12.40 20.54 -1.05
C ILE A 330 -11.20 21.24 -0.44
N ALA A 331 -10.76 22.36 -1.02
CA ALA A 331 -9.66 23.14 -0.44
C ALA A 331 -9.94 23.59 0.99
N ALA A 332 -11.17 24.05 1.27
CA ALA A 332 -11.56 24.44 2.62
C ALA A 332 -11.78 23.24 3.56
N ALA A 333 -12.36 22.15 3.05
CA ALA A 333 -12.57 20.93 3.81
C ALA A 333 -11.25 20.30 4.28
N ASN A 334 -10.24 20.30 3.39
CA ASN A 334 -8.91 19.76 3.66
C ASN A 334 -8.14 20.50 4.77
N MET A 335 -8.61 21.67 5.24
CA MET A 335 -8.06 22.32 6.44
C MET A 335 -8.26 21.48 7.71
N PHE A 336 -9.30 20.64 7.72
CA PHE A 336 -9.76 19.89 8.89
C PHE A 336 -9.87 18.38 8.61
N LEU A 337 -10.18 18.03 7.37
CA LEU A 337 -10.38 16.66 6.91
C LEU A 337 -9.18 16.18 6.12
N GLY A 338 -8.93 14.87 6.16
CA GLY A 338 -7.85 14.28 5.39
C GLY A 338 -8.16 14.15 3.91
N MET A 339 -7.11 13.79 3.17
CA MET A 339 -7.15 13.60 1.72
C MET A 339 -8.06 12.46 1.26
N SER A 340 -8.34 11.48 2.11
CA SER A 340 -9.26 10.37 1.84
C SER A 340 -10.71 10.73 2.13
N GLU A 341 -10.93 11.60 3.11
CA GLU A 341 -12.23 11.99 3.63
C GLU A 341 -12.84 13.13 2.83
N SER A 342 -12.03 14.11 2.42
CA SER A 342 -12.54 15.29 1.73
C SER A 342 -13.23 14.96 0.39
N PRO A 343 -12.76 14.04 -0.47
CA PRO A 343 -13.44 13.75 -1.74
C PRO A 343 -14.86 13.19 -1.55
N LEU A 344 -15.17 12.61 -0.39
CA LEU A 344 -16.53 12.15 -0.06
C LEU A 344 -17.54 13.31 -0.09
N LEU A 345 -17.11 14.54 0.22
CA LEU A 345 -17.95 15.75 0.24
C LEU A 345 -18.37 16.23 -1.15
N ILE A 346 -17.80 15.67 -2.21
CA ILE A 346 -18.16 15.97 -3.59
C ILE A 346 -18.33 14.69 -4.42
N ARG A 347 -18.46 13.52 -3.77
CA ARG A 347 -18.49 12.21 -4.44
C ARG A 347 -19.36 12.16 -5.70
N PRO A 348 -20.59 12.72 -5.71
CA PRO A 348 -21.45 12.66 -6.89
C PRO A 348 -20.88 13.43 -8.10
N TYR A 349 -20.10 14.48 -7.84
CA TYR A 349 -19.55 15.40 -8.84
C TYR A 349 -18.22 14.96 -9.45
N LEU A 350 -17.54 13.96 -8.85
CA LEU A 350 -16.20 13.53 -9.29
C LEU A 350 -16.15 13.12 -10.78
N LYS A 351 -17.25 12.58 -11.31
CA LYS A 351 -17.37 12.15 -12.72
C LYS A 351 -17.34 13.32 -13.71
N ASP A 352 -17.73 14.51 -13.27
CA ASP A 352 -17.87 15.70 -14.12
C ASP A 352 -16.66 16.64 -14.07
N LEU A 353 -15.66 16.33 -13.24
CA LEU A 353 -14.50 17.18 -13.05
C LEU A 353 -13.53 17.15 -14.24
N THR A 354 -12.90 18.31 -14.49
CA THR A 354 -11.81 18.48 -15.45
C THR A 354 -10.48 17.97 -14.90
N TYR A 355 -9.45 17.87 -15.76
CA TYR A 355 -8.09 17.50 -15.33
C TYR A 355 -7.52 18.47 -14.28
N SER A 356 -7.76 19.78 -14.46
CA SER A 356 -7.26 20.80 -13.54
C SER A 356 -7.98 20.77 -12.20
N GLU A 357 -9.30 20.51 -12.19
CA GLU A 357 -10.06 20.37 -10.95
C GLU A 357 -9.63 19.14 -10.14
N ILE A 358 -9.44 17.99 -10.79
CA ILE A 358 -8.91 16.78 -10.14
C ILE A 358 -7.50 17.06 -9.61
N HIS A 359 -6.65 17.73 -10.39
CA HIS A 359 -5.33 18.14 -9.92
C HIS A 359 -5.39 19.06 -8.70
N SER A 360 -6.31 20.04 -8.65
CA SER A 360 -6.53 20.91 -7.48
C SER A 360 -6.98 20.14 -6.25
N ILE A 361 -7.91 19.20 -6.39
CA ILE A 361 -8.40 18.35 -5.30
C ILE A 361 -7.28 17.50 -4.72
N MET A 362 -6.48 16.86 -5.58
CA MET A 362 -5.32 16.07 -5.17
C MET A 362 -4.26 16.94 -4.51
N THR A 363 -3.92 18.09 -5.12
CA THR A 363 -2.94 19.05 -4.58
C THR A 363 -3.34 19.51 -3.19
N SER A 364 -4.61 19.84 -3.01
CA SER A 364 -5.13 20.25 -1.71
C SER A 364 -5.06 19.14 -0.67
N GLY A 365 -5.37 17.90 -1.03
CA GLY A 365 -5.22 16.76 -0.11
C GLY A 365 -3.78 16.52 0.30
N TYR A 366 -2.82 16.67 -0.63
CA TYR A 366 -1.39 16.52 -0.32
C TYR A 366 -0.80 17.70 0.47
N ALA A 367 -1.37 18.90 0.32
CA ALA A 367 -0.88 20.11 0.94
C ALA A 367 -1.28 20.27 2.42
N THR A 368 -2.27 19.50 2.88
CA THR A 368 -2.84 19.65 4.23
C THR A 368 -2.70 18.36 5.03
N VAL A 369 -3.03 18.47 6.33
CA VAL A 369 -3.05 17.37 7.28
C VAL A 369 -4.45 17.23 7.87
N SER A 370 -4.89 16.00 8.11
CA SER A 370 -6.18 15.70 8.74
C SER A 370 -6.14 15.98 10.25
N GLY A 371 -7.25 16.47 10.79
CA GLY A 371 -7.44 16.54 12.25
C GLY A 371 -7.38 15.18 12.95
N THR A 372 -7.64 14.07 12.23
CA THR A 372 -7.62 12.70 12.80
C THR A 372 -6.24 12.26 13.26
N VAL A 373 -5.20 12.70 12.56
CA VAL A 373 -3.81 12.30 12.78
C VAL A 373 -3.02 13.34 13.57
N LEU A 374 -3.63 14.51 13.81
CA LEU A 374 -3.05 15.64 14.52
C LEU A 374 -2.54 15.22 15.92
N ALA A 375 -3.34 14.44 16.65
CA ALA A 375 -2.97 13.93 17.97
C ALA A 375 -1.69 13.08 17.95
N ALA A 376 -1.47 12.28 16.89
CA ALA A 376 -0.27 11.48 16.76
C ALA A 376 0.98 12.37 16.55
N TYR A 377 0.89 13.41 15.73
CA TYR A 377 2.03 14.33 15.55
C TYR A 377 2.34 15.12 16.82
N ILE A 378 1.31 15.52 17.57
CA ILE A 378 1.49 16.15 18.88
C ILE A 378 2.22 15.21 19.84
N SER A 379 1.90 13.91 19.82
CA SER A 379 2.59 12.92 20.65
C SER A 379 4.08 12.75 20.29
N PHE A 380 4.48 13.07 19.06
CA PHE A 380 5.88 13.13 18.64
C PHE A 380 6.57 14.46 18.97
N GLY A 381 5.90 15.38 19.65
CA GLY A 381 6.45 16.69 20.04
C GLY A 381 6.13 17.85 19.08
N ALA A 382 5.26 17.65 18.09
CA ALA A 382 4.84 18.73 17.20
C ALA A 382 3.85 19.69 17.90
N ASN A 383 4.01 21.00 17.68
CA ASN A 383 3.14 22.00 18.29
C ASN A 383 1.76 22.05 17.58
N PRO A 384 0.63 21.86 18.29
CA PRO A 384 -0.70 21.87 17.70
C PRO A 384 -1.04 23.19 16.99
N ALA A 385 -0.58 24.32 17.52
CA ALA A 385 -0.86 25.63 16.96
C ALA A 385 -0.26 25.79 15.55
N HIS A 386 0.96 25.26 15.33
CA HIS A 386 1.62 25.34 14.02
C HIS A 386 0.98 24.39 13.01
N LEU A 387 0.58 23.19 13.42
CA LEU A 387 -0.07 22.23 12.53
C LEU A 387 -1.43 22.74 12.04
N ILE A 388 -2.25 23.29 12.93
CA ILE A 388 -3.56 23.87 12.55
C ILE A 388 -3.35 25.09 11.63
N THR A 389 -2.41 25.96 11.99
CA THR A 389 -2.08 27.14 11.18
C THR A 389 -1.58 26.75 9.79
N ALA A 390 -0.73 25.73 9.69
CA ALA A 390 -0.22 25.21 8.42
C ALA A 390 -1.36 24.73 7.50
N SER A 391 -2.29 23.92 8.04
CA SER A 391 -3.44 23.42 7.28
C SER A 391 -4.36 24.53 6.78
N VAL A 392 -4.62 25.55 7.61
CA VAL A 392 -5.45 26.71 7.23
C VAL A 392 -4.79 27.52 6.10
N MET A 393 -3.48 27.77 6.19
CA MET A 393 -2.73 28.49 5.14
C MET A 393 -2.62 27.66 3.85
N ALA A 394 -2.54 26.34 3.96
CA ALA A 394 -2.38 25.45 2.82
C ALA A 394 -3.61 25.41 1.90
N ALA A 395 -4.83 25.73 2.38
CA ALA A 395 -6.03 25.73 1.54
C ALA A 395 -5.97 26.68 0.33
N PRO A 396 -5.76 28.00 0.49
CA PRO A 396 -5.57 28.89 -0.65
C PRO A 396 -4.24 28.71 -1.37
N GLY A 397 -3.20 28.27 -0.65
CA GLY A 397 -1.92 27.89 -1.25
C GLY A 397 -2.09 26.76 -2.25
N ALA A 398 -2.84 25.72 -1.91
CA ALA A 398 -3.11 24.58 -2.77
C ALA A 398 -3.79 25.01 -4.07
N LEU A 399 -4.81 25.87 -4.00
CA LEU A 399 -5.48 26.40 -5.20
C LEU A 399 -4.53 27.27 -6.04
N CYS A 400 -3.67 28.08 -5.41
CA CYS A 400 -2.65 28.88 -6.10
C CYS A 400 -1.70 27.98 -6.91
N PHE A 401 -1.01 27.04 -6.24
CA PHE A 401 0.01 26.21 -6.87
C PHE A 401 -0.59 25.15 -7.80
N ALA A 402 -1.78 24.62 -7.49
CA ALA A 402 -2.50 23.72 -8.38
C ALA A 402 -2.83 24.39 -9.72
N LYS A 403 -3.41 25.60 -9.69
CA LYS A 403 -3.77 26.34 -10.90
C LYS A 403 -2.56 26.96 -11.61
N MET A 404 -1.41 27.09 -10.94
CA MET A 404 -0.17 27.46 -11.60
C MET A 404 0.44 26.27 -12.36
N ILE A 405 0.56 25.10 -11.72
CA ILE A 405 1.21 23.92 -12.29
C ILE A 405 0.32 23.23 -13.33
N TYR A 406 -0.99 23.20 -13.10
CA TYR A 406 -1.97 22.63 -14.02
C TYR A 406 -3.18 23.59 -14.15
N PRO A 407 -3.05 24.67 -14.95
CA PRO A 407 -4.12 25.64 -15.12
C PRO A 407 -5.34 25.04 -15.85
N GLU A 408 -6.48 25.68 -15.66
CA GLU A 408 -7.75 25.27 -16.28
C GLU A 408 -7.71 25.49 -17.80
N THR A 409 -7.99 24.44 -18.57
CA THR A 409 -8.04 24.48 -20.04
C THR A 409 -9.41 24.15 -20.60
N GLU A 410 -10.26 23.49 -19.81
CA GLU A 410 -11.59 23.01 -20.21
C GLU A 410 -12.67 23.84 -19.53
N GLU A 411 -13.90 23.85 -20.08
CA GLU A 411 -15.04 24.45 -19.39
C GLU A 411 -15.55 23.51 -18.30
N SER A 412 -15.52 23.98 -17.05
CA SER A 412 -16.03 23.23 -15.90
C SER A 412 -17.55 23.20 -15.85
N LYS A 413 -18.10 22.01 -15.55
CA LYS A 413 -19.52 21.77 -15.27
C LYS A 413 -19.91 21.98 -13.80
N THR A 414 -18.96 22.34 -12.94
CA THR A 414 -19.15 22.42 -11.47
C THR A 414 -18.98 23.84 -10.93
N ARG A 415 -19.20 24.86 -11.77
CA ARG A 415 -19.28 26.25 -11.32
C ARG A 415 -20.62 26.50 -10.63
N SER A 416 -20.67 27.50 -9.74
CA SER A 416 -21.89 27.84 -8.99
C SER A 416 -23.13 28.12 -9.85
N ASP A 417 -22.92 28.53 -11.09
CA ASP A 417 -23.95 28.86 -12.07
C ASP A 417 -24.46 27.66 -12.87
N ASN A 418 -23.74 26.54 -12.92
CA ASN A 418 -24.08 25.38 -13.75
C ASN A 418 -24.09 24.02 -13.01
N ILE A 419 -23.70 23.97 -11.73
CA ILE A 419 -23.71 22.74 -10.94
C ILE A 419 -25.13 22.17 -10.76
N GLN A 420 -25.34 20.92 -11.15
CA GLN A 420 -26.61 20.21 -10.94
C GLN A 420 -26.65 19.61 -9.54
N MET A 421 -27.80 19.61 -8.87
CA MET A 421 -27.91 19.05 -7.52
C MET A 421 -28.20 17.56 -7.60
N GLU A 422 -27.28 16.72 -7.10
CA GLU A 422 -27.50 15.28 -7.01
C GLU A 422 -28.16 14.98 -5.65
N GLU A 423 -29.41 14.54 -5.68
CA GLU A 423 -30.15 14.07 -4.50
C GLU A 423 -29.77 12.62 -4.20
N SER A 424 -29.76 12.23 -2.92
CA SER A 424 -29.51 10.83 -2.54
C SER A 424 -30.65 9.94 -3.03
N THR A 425 -30.32 8.82 -3.65
CA THR A 425 -31.30 7.79 -4.04
C THR A 425 -31.66 6.83 -2.89
N ASP A 426 -31.02 6.98 -1.73
CA ASP A 426 -31.21 6.10 -0.58
C ASP A 426 -32.63 6.19 -0.02
N SER A 427 -33.16 5.05 0.44
CA SER A 427 -34.55 4.94 0.87
C SER A 427 -34.83 5.51 2.26
N SER A 428 -33.79 5.57 3.11
CA SER A 428 -33.88 6.09 4.48
C SER A 428 -32.55 6.63 4.96
N MET A 429 -32.57 7.39 6.05
CA MET A 429 -31.34 7.88 6.69
C MET A 429 -30.42 6.74 7.14
N LEU A 430 -30.98 5.65 7.65
CA LEU A 430 -30.20 4.48 8.10
C LEU A 430 -29.61 3.71 6.90
N ASP A 431 -30.35 3.64 5.79
CA ASP A 431 -29.89 3.07 4.52
C ASP A 431 -28.70 3.88 3.96
N ALA A 432 -28.85 5.21 3.87
CA ALA A 432 -27.75 6.11 3.48
C ALA A 432 -26.52 5.94 4.37
N ALA A 433 -26.71 5.85 5.69
CA ALA A 433 -25.62 5.68 6.63
C ALA A 433 -24.91 4.32 6.48
N SER A 434 -25.67 3.25 6.26
CA SER A 434 -25.15 1.88 6.04
C SER A 434 -24.40 1.78 4.70
N ASN A 435 -24.92 2.40 3.65
CA ASN A 435 -24.25 2.51 2.35
C ASN A 435 -22.97 3.35 2.45
N GLY A 436 -23.00 4.43 3.25
CA GLY A 436 -21.82 5.24 3.59
C GLY A 436 -20.72 4.44 4.26
N ALA A 437 -21.05 3.70 5.32
CA ALA A 437 -20.09 2.84 6.02
C ALA A 437 -19.55 1.72 5.11
N SER A 438 -20.42 1.08 4.32
CA SER A 438 -20.02 0.00 3.39
C SER A 438 -19.07 0.50 2.30
N ALA A 439 -19.33 1.69 1.76
CA ALA A 439 -18.49 2.33 0.74
C ALA A 439 -17.08 2.69 1.26
N ALA A 440 -16.90 2.85 2.58
CA ALA A 440 -15.59 3.11 3.19
C ALA A 440 -14.68 1.87 3.23
N THR A 441 -15.24 0.65 3.18
CA THR A 441 -14.46 -0.60 3.27
C THR A 441 -13.36 -0.74 2.20
N PRO A 442 -13.67 -0.64 0.88
CA PRO A 442 -12.62 -0.73 -0.14
C PRO A 442 -11.59 0.40 -0.03
N LEU A 443 -11.99 1.56 0.51
CA LEU A 443 -11.09 2.70 0.73
C LEU A 443 -10.10 2.41 1.85
N VAL A 444 -10.57 1.96 3.02
CA VAL A 444 -9.72 1.59 4.17
C VAL A 444 -8.76 0.47 3.81
N LEU A 445 -9.25 -0.57 3.14
CA LEU A 445 -8.41 -1.68 2.74
C LEU A 445 -7.38 -1.29 1.67
N GLY A 446 -7.74 -0.40 0.75
CA GLY A 446 -6.80 0.17 -0.21
C GLY A 446 -5.71 1.00 0.47
N ILE A 447 -6.04 1.74 1.52
CA ILE A 447 -5.06 2.49 2.33
C ILE A 447 -4.08 1.55 3.00
N ILE A 448 -4.58 0.52 3.70
CA ILE A 448 -3.75 -0.51 4.36
C ILE A 448 -2.79 -1.13 3.34
N ALA A 449 -3.33 -1.57 2.20
CA ALA A 449 -2.56 -2.24 1.15
C ALA A 449 -1.42 -1.36 0.61
N ASN A 450 -1.74 -0.11 0.26
CA ASN A 450 -0.76 0.82 -0.30
C ASN A 450 0.28 1.25 0.73
N LEU A 451 -0.10 1.50 1.99
CA LEU A 451 0.85 1.86 3.05
C LEU A 451 1.86 0.75 3.30
N ILE A 452 1.38 -0.50 3.48
CA ILE A 452 2.27 -1.65 3.68
C ILE A 452 3.21 -1.77 2.47
N ALA A 453 2.69 -1.72 1.25
CA ALA A 453 3.50 -1.90 0.05
C ALA A 453 4.57 -0.81 -0.12
N PHE A 454 4.21 0.47 0.01
CA PHE A 454 5.16 1.58 -0.19
C PHE A 454 6.21 1.64 0.91
N VAL A 455 5.83 1.51 2.19
CA VAL A 455 6.80 1.53 3.30
C VAL A 455 7.78 0.36 3.18
N SER A 456 7.28 -0.82 2.81
CA SER A 456 8.12 -2.00 2.56
C SER A 456 9.05 -1.81 1.36
N PHE A 457 8.57 -1.17 0.29
CA PHE A 457 9.38 -0.87 -0.88
C PHE A 457 10.50 0.12 -0.56
N ILE A 458 10.25 1.15 0.27
CA ILE A 458 11.31 2.04 0.72
C ILE A 458 12.33 1.32 1.58
N ALA A 459 11.88 0.46 2.51
CA ALA A 459 12.79 -0.37 3.31
C ALA A 459 13.67 -1.26 2.41
N PHE A 460 13.08 -1.86 1.37
CA PHE A 460 13.82 -2.62 0.36
C PHE A 460 14.86 -1.75 -0.38
N VAL A 461 14.50 -0.55 -0.84
CA VAL A 461 15.44 0.36 -1.52
C VAL A 461 16.58 0.77 -0.59
N ASN A 462 16.29 1.09 0.68
CA ASN A 462 17.31 1.38 1.69
C ASN A 462 18.24 0.19 1.91
N GLY A 463 17.69 -1.03 1.98
CA GLY A 463 18.48 -2.26 2.08
C GLY A 463 19.41 -2.48 0.89
N VAL A 464 18.93 -2.23 -0.33
CA VAL A 464 19.74 -2.30 -1.55
C VAL A 464 20.82 -1.22 -1.57
N LEU A 465 20.49 0.03 -1.22
CA LEU A 465 21.45 1.14 -1.17
C LEU A 465 22.51 0.93 -0.11
N SER A 466 22.14 0.46 1.08
CA SER A 466 23.09 0.10 2.14
C SER A 466 24.02 -1.01 1.68
N TRP A 467 23.48 -2.05 1.03
CA TRP A 467 24.29 -3.14 0.46
C TRP A 467 25.26 -2.66 -0.64
N LEU A 468 24.85 -1.71 -1.48
CA LEU A 468 25.71 -1.10 -2.50
C LEU A 468 26.74 -0.14 -1.88
N GLY A 469 26.35 0.68 -0.90
CA GLY A 469 27.20 1.64 -0.20
C GLY A 469 28.35 0.95 0.53
N TRP A 470 28.04 -0.13 1.26
CA TRP A 470 29.02 -0.98 1.92
C TRP A 470 30.10 -1.52 0.96
N ARG A 471 29.80 -1.66 -0.34
CA ARG A 471 30.78 -2.12 -1.33
C ARG A 471 31.80 -1.07 -1.73
N VAL A 472 31.41 0.20 -1.71
CA VAL A 472 32.28 1.32 -2.09
C VAL A 472 32.93 1.99 -0.88
N GLY A 473 32.71 1.47 0.33
CA GLY A 473 33.23 2.03 1.58
C GLY A 473 32.43 3.19 2.13
N TRP A 474 31.18 3.32 1.70
CA TRP A 474 30.26 4.29 2.28
C TRP A 474 29.39 3.59 3.30
N GLU A 475 29.65 3.87 4.57
CA GLU A 475 28.84 3.44 5.68
C GLU A 475 27.55 4.28 5.73
N ASP A 476 26.42 3.66 6.11
CA ASP A 476 25.12 4.34 6.29
C ASP A 476 24.52 5.05 5.07
N VAL A 477 24.68 4.47 3.86
CA VAL A 477 23.95 4.94 2.68
C VAL A 477 22.47 4.56 2.80
N SER A 478 21.63 5.57 3.04
CA SER A 478 20.18 5.47 3.03
C SER A 478 19.56 6.55 2.14
N LEU A 479 18.31 6.33 1.69
CA LEU A 479 17.54 7.35 1.01
C LEU A 479 17.41 8.61 1.86
N GLU A 480 17.28 8.48 3.17
CA GLU A 480 17.16 9.62 4.09
C GLU A 480 18.38 10.55 4.02
N ASN A 481 19.59 9.98 4.04
CA ASN A 481 20.83 10.75 3.99
C ASN A 481 21.05 11.38 2.60
N ILE A 482 20.75 10.63 1.53
CA ILE A 482 20.84 11.13 0.15
C ILE A 482 19.88 12.31 -0.06
N PHE A 483 18.62 12.17 0.34
CA PHE A 483 17.66 13.24 0.20
C PHE A 483 17.86 14.38 1.19
N GLY A 484 18.47 14.11 2.36
CA GLY A 484 18.97 15.15 3.26
C GLY A 484 19.96 16.07 2.58
N ALA A 485 20.91 15.51 1.82
CA ALA A 485 21.85 16.30 1.02
C ALA A 485 21.15 17.02 -0.15
N ILE A 486 20.23 16.36 -0.87
CA ILE A 486 19.52 16.95 -2.03
C ILE A 486 18.61 18.11 -1.60
N PHE A 487 17.91 18.00 -0.48
CA PHE A 487 16.98 19.02 0.01
C PHE A 487 17.62 20.05 0.94
N ARG A 488 18.91 19.94 1.25
CA ARG A 488 19.64 20.94 2.03
C ARG A 488 19.50 22.37 1.45
N PRO A 489 19.68 22.61 0.14
CA PRO A 489 19.50 23.95 -0.43
C PRO A 489 18.06 24.45 -0.32
N LEU A 490 17.09 23.55 -0.47
CA LEU A 490 15.67 23.88 -0.31
C LEU A 490 15.35 24.28 1.13
N ALA A 491 15.86 23.53 2.12
CA ALA A 491 15.70 23.86 3.54
C ALA A 491 16.29 25.23 3.87
N PHE A 492 17.50 25.50 3.38
CA PHE A 492 18.14 26.81 3.56
C PHE A 492 17.29 27.95 2.99
N VAL A 493 16.80 27.80 1.76
CA VAL A 493 16.00 28.82 1.07
C VAL A 493 14.64 29.08 1.77
N MET A 494 14.11 28.14 2.55
CA MET A 494 12.92 28.38 3.39
C MET A 494 13.22 29.22 4.65
N GLY A 495 14.50 29.49 4.95
CA GLY A 495 14.96 30.29 6.09
C GLY A 495 15.52 29.49 7.27
N VAL A 496 15.92 28.23 7.02
CA VAL A 496 16.64 27.39 7.99
C VAL A 496 18.13 27.74 7.95
N PRO A 497 18.82 27.90 9.11
CA PRO A 497 20.27 28.06 9.15
C PRO A 497 21.00 26.94 8.40
N TRP A 498 22.16 27.25 7.80
CA TRP A 498 22.88 26.29 6.97
C TRP A 498 23.34 25.05 7.74
N ASP A 499 23.62 25.17 9.04
CA ASP A 499 24.04 24.06 9.90
C ASP A 499 22.89 23.07 10.15
N ASP A 500 21.68 23.59 10.41
CA ASP A 500 20.47 22.78 10.63
C ASP A 500 19.86 22.26 9.32
N SER A 501 20.18 22.89 8.18
CA SER A 501 19.53 22.64 6.88
C SER A 501 19.68 21.19 6.39
N TYR A 502 20.73 20.47 6.79
CA TYR A 502 20.91 19.06 6.46
C TYR A 502 19.86 18.18 7.18
N TYR A 503 19.64 18.41 8.48
CA TYR A 503 18.66 17.67 9.27
C TYR A 503 17.24 17.98 8.83
N VAL A 504 16.92 19.26 8.60
CA VAL A 504 15.61 19.63 8.04
C VAL A 504 15.41 19.06 6.64
N GLY A 505 16.45 19.09 5.80
CA GLY A 505 16.47 18.42 4.51
C GLY A 505 16.20 16.91 4.62
N LYS A 506 16.76 16.25 5.64
CA LYS A 506 16.55 14.82 5.91
C LYS A 506 15.09 14.54 6.28
N VAL A 507 14.49 15.36 7.16
CA VAL A 507 13.06 15.23 7.51
C VAL A 507 12.15 15.45 6.30
N ILE A 508 12.45 16.45 5.46
CA ILE A 508 11.71 16.69 4.19
C ILE A 508 11.87 15.49 3.25
N GLY A 509 13.07 14.93 3.14
CA GLY A 509 13.36 13.73 2.37
C GLY A 509 12.56 12.53 2.86
N ILE A 510 12.55 12.27 4.17
CA ILE A 510 11.78 11.19 4.79
C ILE A 510 10.29 11.35 4.47
N LYS A 511 9.74 12.56 4.61
CA LYS A 511 8.35 12.84 4.21
C LYS A 511 8.10 12.48 2.74
N MET A 512 8.94 12.99 1.83
CA MET A 512 8.76 12.87 0.38
C MET A 512 8.91 11.44 -0.15
N ILE A 513 9.48 10.53 0.66
CA ILE A 513 9.80 9.16 0.26
C ILE A 513 8.95 8.15 1.01
N VAL A 514 8.87 8.29 2.33
CA VAL A 514 8.16 7.39 3.24
C VAL A 514 6.77 7.95 3.51
N ASN A 515 6.64 8.84 4.50
CA ASN A 515 5.43 9.54 4.89
C ASN A 515 5.76 10.60 5.95
N GLU A 516 4.79 11.46 6.25
CA GLU A 516 4.91 12.51 7.25
C GLU A 516 4.94 11.99 8.69
N PHE A 517 4.38 10.81 8.99
CA PHE A 517 4.44 10.21 10.32
C PHE A 517 5.87 9.91 10.76
N VAL A 518 6.62 9.18 9.93
CA VAL A 518 8.02 8.84 10.20
C VAL A 518 8.86 10.12 10.21
N ALA A 519 8.51 11.10 9.37
CA ALA A 519 9.17 12.40 9.39
C ALA A 519 8.95 13.16 10.71
N PHE A 520 7.72 13.20 11.23
CA PHE A 520 7.41 13.82 12.53
C PHE A 520 8.06 13.09 13.70
N GLN A 521 8.12 11.76 13.67
CA GLN A 521 8.84 10.99 14.68
C GLN A 521 10.33 11.38 14.70
N ARG A 522 10.99 11.40 13.53
CA ARG A 522 12.40 11.81 13.42
C ARG A 522 12.63 13.28 13.77
N LEU A 523 11.68 14.15 13.45
CA LEU A 523 11.74 15.55 13.86
C LEU A 523 11.65 15.67 15.39
N GLY A 524 10.79 14.87 16.03
CA GLY A 524 10.69 14.74 17.48
C GLY A 524 11.99 14.29 18.13
N ASP A 525 12.65 13.28 17.55
CA ASP A 525 13.99 12.82 17.97
C ASP A 525 14.99 14.00 17.91
N PHE A 526 15.06 14.72 16.79
CA PHE A 526 15.99 15.87 16.64
C PHE A 526 15.70 17.04 17.59
N ILE A 527 14.44 17.27 17.93
CA ILE A 527 14.03 18.29 18.92
C ILE A 527 14.45 17.84 20.33
N THR A 528 14.23 16.56 20.66
CA THR A 528 14.56 15.98 21.98
C THR A 528 16.07 15.94 22.20
N ASP A 529 16.82 15.53 21.18
CA ASP A 529 18.28 15.45 21.18
C ASP A 529 18.96 16.83 21.05
N GLN A 530 18.17 17.91 20.91
CA GLN A 530 18.63 19.30 20.68
C GLN A 530 19.61 19.46 19.50
N VAL A 531 19.41 18.66 18.44
CA VAL A 531 20.25 18.69 17.23
C VAL A 531 19.91 19.89 16.33
N ILE A 532 18.68 20.40 16.41
CA ILE A 532 18.19 21.51 15.58
C ILE A 532 17.69 22.68 16.46
N SER A 533 17.83 23.90 15.97
CA SER A 533 17.32 25.09 16.68
C SER A 533 15.78 25.11 16.72
N PRO A 534 15.17 25.81 17.70
CA PRO A 534 13.70 25.96 17.77
C PRO A 534 13.10 26.63 16.52
N ARG A 535 13.87 27.52 15.88
CA ARG A 535 13.52 28.12 14.59
C ARG A 535 13.41 27.07 13.49
N SER A 536 14.43 26.24 13.36
CA SER A 536 14.47 25.13 12.39
C SER A 536 13.37 24.11 12.65
N ALA A 537 13.10 23.78 13.92
CA ALA A 537 12.03 22.86 14.31
C ALA A 537 10.64 23.36 13.89
N ALA A 538 10.36 24.65 14.07
CA ALA A 538 9.10 25.25 13.64
C ALA A 538 8.97 25.30 12.10
N ILE A 539 10.02 25.73 11.37
CA ILE A 539 10.00 25.72 9.89
C ILE A 539 9.83 24.30 9.36
N ALA A 540 10.53 23.32 9.95
CA ALA A 540 10.39 21.90 9.62
C ALA A 540 8.97 21.39 9.88
N THR A 541 8.34 21.81 10.99
CA THR A 541 6.94 21.46 11.30
C THR A 541 6.00 21.89 10.17
N TYR A 542 6.11 23.14 9.68
CA TYR A 542 5.32 23.61 8.55
C TYR A 542 5.66 22.89 7.23
N ALA A 543 6.95 22.65 6.96
CA ALA A 543 7.40 21.99 5.72
C ALA A 543 6.92 20.53 5.63
N VAL A 544 6.82 19.87 6.79
CA VAL A 544 6.43 18.47 6.90
C VAL A 544 4.93 18.31 7.06
N CYS A 545 4.21 19.34 7.50
CA CYS A 545 2.75 19.36 7.66
C CYS A 545 2.01 19.30 6.30
N GLY A 546 1.91 18.10 5.72
CA GLY A 546 1.09 17.76 4.56
C GLY A 546 1.29 16.32 4.13
N PHE A 547 0.25 15.71 3.55
CA PHE A 547 0.29 14.31 3.07
C PHE A 547 1.03 14.09 1.74
N ALA A 548 1.86 15.02 1.29
CA ALA A 548 2.62 14.88 0.05
C ALA A 548 3.72 13.82 0.19
N ASN A 549 3.38 12.55 -0.07
CA ASN A 549 4.29 11.41 -0.10
C ASN A 549 3.79 10.32 -1.08
N PRO A 550 4.61 9.32 -1.48
CA PRO A 550 4.22 8.30 -2.46
C PRO A 550 3.09 7.39 -1.97
N SER A 551 3.06 7.09 -0.66
CA SER A 551 2.01 6.25 -0.08
C SER A 551 0.64 6.93 -0.14
N SER A 552 0.58 8.22 0.21
CA SER A 552 -0.56 9.11 0.01
C SER A 552 -0.92 9.26 -1.46
N MET A 553 0.06 9.28 -2.37
CA MET A 553 -0.23 9.28 -3.82
C MET A 553 -1.06 8.05 -4.20
N GLY A 554 -0.67 6.87 -3.71
CA GLY A 554 -1.44 5.65 -3.86
C GLY A 554 -2.81 5.69 -3.19
N ILE A 555 -2.90 6.23 -1.97
CA ILE A 555 -4.17 6.43 -1.26
C ILE A 555 -5.13 7.30 -2.06
N MET A 556 -4.65 8.43 -2.61
CA MET A 556 -5.49 9.35 -3.38
C MET A 556 -5.96 8.74 -4.69
N ILE A 557 -5.05 8.07 -5.43
CA ILE A 557 -5.38 7.35 -6.65
C ILE A 557 -6.42 6.27 -6.35
N GLY A 558 -6.20 5.47 -5.30
CA GLY A 558 -7.12 4.42 -4.87
C GLY A 558 -8.48 4.97 -4.48
N THR A 559 -8.52 6.00 -3.64
CA THR A 559 -9.73 6.69 -3.18
C THR A 559 -10.55 7.23 -4.35
N LEU A 560 -9.96 8.07 -5.20
CA LEU A 560 -10.67 8.69 -6.31
C LEU A 560 -11.07 7.67 -7.39
N SER A 561 -10.25 6.66 -7.65
CA SER A 561 -10.57 5.61 -8.63
C SER A 561 -11.65 4.66 -8.12
N ALA A 562 -11.73 4.43 -6.80
CA ALA A 562 -12.81 3.64 -6.20
C ALA A 562 -14.15 4.40 -6.27
N MET A 563 -14.14 5.73 -6.19
CA MET A 563 -15.35 6.56 -6.33
C MET A 563 -15.74 6.79 -7.79
N THR A 564 -14.76 6.91 -8.70
CA THR A 564 -14.95 7.18 -10.13
C THR A 564 -14.00 6.36 -11.01
N PRO A 565 -14.32 5.07 -11.24
CA PRO A 565 -13.46 4.18 -12.04
C PRO A 565 -13.18 4.71 -13.45
N ASP A 566 -14.17 5.37 -14.07
CA ASP A 566 -14.08 5.89 -15.45
C ASP A 566 -13.02 6.99 -15.61
N LYS A 567 -12.67 7.70 -14.53
CA LYS A 567 -11.68 8.79 -14.51
C LYS A 567 -10.29 8.35 -14.05
N ARG A 568 -10.06 7.06 -13.83
CA ARG A 568 -8.76 6.53 -13.34
C ARG A 568 -7.56 7.02 -14.15
N GLY A 569 -7.65 6.97 -15.49
CA GLY A 569 -6.56 7.44 -16.37
C GLY A 569 -6.26 8.92 -16.20
N VAL A 570 -7.28 9.73 -15.92
CA VAL A 570 -7.14 11.17 -15.63
C VAL A 570 -6.45 11.36 -14.29
N ILE A 571 -6.97 10.73 -13.23
CA ILE A 571 -6.47 10.82 -11.85
C ILE A 571 -4.97 10.47 -11.79
N THR A 572 -4.60 9.35 -12.39
CA THR A 572 -3.22 8.85 -12.40
C THR A 572 -2.27 9.74 -13.21
N SER A 573 -2.74 10.32 -14.32
CA SER A 573 -1.91 11.21 -15.16
C SER A 573 -1.53 12.53 -14.48
N VAL A 574 -2.36 13.02 -13.55
CA VAL A 574 -2.13 14.29 -12.82
C VAL A 574 -1.52 14.09 -11.43
N ALA A 575 -1.58 12.86 -10.88
CA ALA A 575 -1.19 12.54 -9.50
C ALA A 575 0.21 13.02 -9.10
N PHE A 576 1.22 12.74 -9.92
CA PHE A 576 2.61 13.13 -9.61
C PHE A 576 2.79 14.66 -9.61
N ARG A 577 2.14 15.37 -10.53
CA ARG A 577 2.18 16.85 -10.57
C ARG A 577 1.47 17.45 -9.36
N ALA A 578 0.34 16.87 -8.97
CA ALA A 578 -0.40 17.29 -7.78
C ALA A 578 0.42 17.04 -6.50
N PHE A 579 1.14 15.91 -6.42
CA PHE A 579 2.07 15.62 -5.33
C PHE A 579 3.19 16.66 -5.22
N MET A 580 3.81 17.04 -6.35
CA MET A 580 4.82 18.11 -6.37
C MET A 580 4.22 19.46 -5.96
N ALA A 581 3.03 19.80 -6.47
CA ALA A 581 2.32 21.01 -6.11
C ALA A 581 2.00 21.05 -4.61
N GLY A 582 1.51 19.96 -4.03
CA GLY A 582 1.21 19.87 -2.61
C GLY A 582 2.46 20.02 -1.73
N SER A 583 3.58 19.43 -2.15
CA SER A 583 4.88 19.61 -1.48
C SER A 583 5.32 21.07 -1.47
N ILE A 584 5.21 21.74 -2.63
CA ILE A 584 5.55 23.16 -2.77
C ILE A 584 4.65 24.04 -1.88
N VAL A 585 3.37 23.70 -1.72
CA VAL A 585 2.47 24.41 -0.81
C VAL A 585 2.97 24.33 0.62
N CYS A 586 3.42 23.14 1.07
CA CYS A 586 4.01 22.96 2.40
C CYS A 586 5.31 23.77 2.56
N PHE A 587 6.14 23.84 1.52
CA PHE A 587 7.36 24.65 1.55
C PHE A 587 7.06 26.16 1.54
N MET A 588 5.97 26.56 0.87
CA MET A 588 5.49 27.94 0.88
C MET A 588 4.95 28.33 2.25
N THR A 589 4.16 27.47 2.90
CA THR A 589 3.69 27.71 4.28
C THR A 589 4.87 27.78 5.25
N ALA A 590 5.87 26.92 5.10
CA ALA A 590 7.11 26.96 5.88
C ALA A 590 7.91 28.25 5.70
N SER A 591 8.02 28.73 4.46
CA SER A 591 8.69 30.01 4.16
C SER A 591 7.92 31.19 4.78
N ILE A 592 6.58 31.18 4.73
CA ILE A 592 5.78 32.20 5.41
C ILE A 592 5.94 32.11 6.94
N GLY A 593 6.00 30.92 7.50
CA GLY A 593 6.29 30.70 8.92
C GLY A 593 7.66 31.27 9.34
N GLY A 594 8.71 30.97 8.55
CA GLY A 594 10.06 31.50 8.76
C GLY A 594 10.16 33.03 8.64
N LEU A 595 9.29 33.65 7.84
CA LEU A 595 9.18 35.11 7.70
C LEU A 595 8.42 35.77 8.86
N LEU A 596 7.34 35.15 9.35
CA LEU A 596 6.39 35.79 10.27
C LEU A 596 6.60 35.48 11.77
N MET A 597 7.34 34.45 12.13
CA MET A 597 7.52 34.04 13.54
C MET A 597 8.64 34.83 14.25
N ASP A 598 8.43 35.12 15.54
CA ASP A 598 9.37 35.87 16.39
C ASP A 598 10.21 34.97 17.31
N GLU A 599 11.39 35.44 17.73
CA GLU A 599 12.31 34.69 18.62
C GLU A 599 11.68 34.26 19.96
N ALA A 600 10.79 35.06 20.54
CA ALA A 600 10.06 34.69 21.75
C ALA A 600 9.08 33.52 21.53
N ILE A 601 8.52 33.39 20.32
CA ILE A 601 7.64 32.26 19.95
C ILE A 601 8.48 31.01 19.70
N PHE A 602 9.67 31.18 19.10
CA PHE A 602 10.64 30.09 18.92
C PHE A 602 11.20 29.58 20.26
N ASN A 603 11.51 30.43 21.23
CA ASN A 603 12.07 30.00 22.52
C ASN A 603 11.07 29.28 23.46
N ASN A 604 9.77 29.32 23.14
CA ASN A 604 8.76 28.52 23.82
C ASN A 604 8.66 27.08 23.28
N PHE A 605 9.36 26.76 22.18
CA PHE A 605 9.60 25.39 21.74
C PHE A 605 10.65 24.75 22.67
N GLY A 606 10.24 23.84 23.56
CA GLY A 606 11.18 22.95 24.29
C GLY A 606 11.08 22.86 25.81
N LYS A 607 10.24 23.64 26.51
CA LYS A 607 10.16 23.59 27.99
C LYS A 607 9.43 22.36 28.59
N MET A 608 8.96 21.41 27.77
CA MET A 608 8.23 20.21 28.24
C MET A 608 9.04 18.91 28.22
N ALA A 609 10.29 18.91 27.74
CA ALA A 609 11.08 17.69 27.58
C ALA A 609 12.49 17.88 28.14
N SER A 610 12.70 17.54 29.41
CA SER A 610 14.05 17.36 29.97
C SER A 610 14.08 16.22 30.98
N ILE A 611 14.65 15.07 30.59
CA ILE A 611 15.26 14.10 31.50
C ILE A 611 16.62 13.66 30.92
N ASP A 612 17.60 13.61 31.82
CA ASP A 612 19.06 13.55 31.66
C ASP A 612 19.66 12.54 30.67
N GLN A 613 20.74 12.99 30.01
CA GLN A 613 21.70 12.12 29.33
C GLN A 613 23.13 12.67 29.55
N SER A 614 24.08 11.77 29.81
CA SER A 614 25.50 12.13 29.90
C SER A 614 26.39 11.16 29.11
N VAL A 615 27.45 11.75 28.52
CA VAL A 615 28.74 11.18 28.04
C VAL A 615 28.98 11.03 26.50
N ILE A 616 29.25 12.18 25.84
CA ILE A 616 30.39 12.67 24.99
C ILE A 616 31.40 11.60 24.40
N LEU A 617 31.85 11.58 23.12
CA LEU A 617 32.88 12.46 22.48
C LEU A 617 33.12 12.31 20.95
N ASN A 618 33.01 13.47 20.27
CA ASN A 618 33.70 14.14 19.14
C ASN A 618 34.75 13.48 18.21
N GLY A 619 34.69 13.92 16.92
CA GLY A 619 35.84 14.11 16.02
C GLY A 619 35.43 14.69 14.63
N THR A 620 35.98 15.85 14.23
CA THR A 620 35.57 16.76 13.13
C THR A 620 36.53 16.78 11.90
N GLU A 621 36.08 17.48 10.83
CA GLU A 621 36.81 18.14 9.69
C GLU A 621 37.08 17.33 8.40
N GLU A 622 37.10 17.85 7.16
CA GLU A 622 36.43 18.94 6.42
C GLU A 622 36.85 18.85 4.91
N ILE A 623 36.00 19.34 3.98
CA ILE A 623 36.27 19.99 2.66
C ILE A 623 36.89 19.20 1.46
N ALA A 624 36.15 19.16 0.32
CA ALA A 624 36.55 19.71 -1.00
C ALA A 624 35.45 19.50 -2.09
N LEU A 625 35.50 20.31 -3.15
CA LEU A 625 34.39 20.92 -3.90
C LEU A 625 34.34 20.52 -5.39
N SER A 626 33.15 20.59 -5.99
CA SER A 626 32.85 20.95 -7.41
C SER A 626 33.22 19.92 -8.51
N THR A 627 32.63 19.85 -9.72
CA THR A 627 31.64 20.61 -10.50
C THR A 627 31.28 19.75 -11.71
N LEU A 628 30.09 19.91 -12.30
CA LEU A 628 29.86 20.03 -13.76
C LEU A 628 28.36 20.14 -14.06
N GLY A 629 27.95 21.31 -14.56
CA GLY A 629 26.66 21.52 -15.20
C GLY A 629 26.69 21.15 -16.69
N LEU A 630 25.52 21.19 -17.33
CA LEU A 630 25.31 21.70 -18.69
C LEU A 630 23.80 21.72 -19.01
N ASP A 631 23.37 22.85 -19.56
CA ASP A 631 22.00 23.26 -19.91
C ASP A 631 21.47 22.68 -21.23
N ASP A 632 20.15 22.81 -21.34
CA ASP A 632 19.18 22.44 -22.37
C ASP A 632 19.46 22.91 -23.82
N SER A 633 18.89 22.19 -24.81
CA SER A 633 17.67 22.64 -25.52
C SER A 633 17.43 22.03 -26.93
N GLN A 634 16.14 22.02 -27.29
CA GLN A 634 15.50 21.89 -28.63
C GLN A 634 15.07 20.50 -29.15
N ALA A 635 13.78 20.41 -29.49
CA ALA A 635 13.12 19.29 -30.15
C ALA A 635 12.32 19.79 -31.38
N PRO A 636 12.27 19.02 -32.49
CA PRO A 636 11.07 19.01 -33.32
C PRO A 636 10.65 17.65 -33.95
N SER A 637 9.33 17.59 -34.18
CA SER A 637 8.50 16.90 -35.19
C SER A 637 8.42 15.36 -35.39
N SER A 638 7.19 14.95 -35.68
CA SER A 638 6.47 13.67 -35.49
C SER A 638 6.89 12.45 -36.34
N GLY A 639 7.91 12.53 -37.19
CA GLY A 639 8.51 11.34 -37.85
C GLY A 639 9.75 10.81 -37.12
N VAL A 640 10.34 11.66 -36.29
CA VAL A 640 11.62 11.46 -35.61
C VAL A 640 11.45 10.79 -34.24
N GLN A 641 10.21 10.74 -33.73
CA GLN A 641 9.87 10.25 -32.38
C GLN A 641 10.23 8.76 -32.17
N ASN A 642 10.20 7.94 -33.22
CA ASN A 642 10.58 6.52 -33.15
C ASN A 642 12.12 6.32 -33.20
N ARG A 643 12.88 7.23 -33.83
CA ARG A 643 14.36 7.23 -33.77
C ARG A 643 14.89 7.88 -32.50
N TYR A 644 14.28 8.97 -32.03
CA TYR A 644 14.64 9.63 -30.76
C TYR A 644 14.27 8.79 -29.55
N GLY A 645 13.15 8.06 -29.58
CA GLY A 645 12.80 7.09 -28.51
C GLY A 645 13.85 5.99 -28.38
N ASN A 646 14.32 5.45 -29.50
CA ASN A 646 15.39 4.47 -29.51
C ASN A 646 16.75 5.08 -29.10
N LEU A 647 17.09 6.28 -29.58
CA LEU A 647 18.32 6.96 -29.20
C LEU A 647 18.36 7.29 -27.70
N LYS A 648 17.29 7.89 -27.15
CA LYS A 648 17.17 8.17 -25.71
C LYS A 648 17.29 6.89 -24.88
N ARG A 649 16.68 5.79 -25.35
CA ARG A 649 16.81 4.47 -24.72
C ARG A 649 18.24 3.95 -24.75
N TYR A 650 18.95 4.03 -25.88
CA TYR A 650 20.35 3.60 -25.98
C TYR A 650 21.28 4.49 -25.15
N THR A 651 21.07 5.81 -25.14
CA THR A 651 21.84 6.74 -24.32
C THR A 651 21.63 6.43 -22.84
N SER A 652 20.39 6.28 -22.36
CA SER A 652 20.12 5.90 -20.97
C SER A 652 20.72 4.55 -20.60
N ILE A 653 20.66 3.55 -21.49
CA ILE A 653 21.31 2.25 -21.26
C ILE A 653 22.83 2.43 -21.15
N CYS A 654 23.46 3.24 -22.02
CA CYS A 654 24.90 3.49 -21.96
C CYS A 654 25.28 4.24 -20.67
N THR A 655 24.50 5.24 -20.27
CA THR A 655 24.71 5.96 -19.01
C THR A 655 24.59 5.03 -17.81
N ILE A 656 23.54 4.20 -17.75
CA ILE A 656 23.35 3.23 -16.65
C ILE A 656 24.51 2.23 -16.60
N ASN A 657 24.90 1.64 -17.73
CA ASN A 657 26.03 0.71 -17.75
C ASN A 657 27.35 1.40 -17.41
N GLY A 658 27.53 2.66 -17.82
CA GLY A 658 28.66 3.49 -17.42
C GLY A 658 28.71 3.71 -15.91
N CYS A 659 27.61 4.10 -15.29
CA CYS A 659 27.50 4.23 -13.83
C CYS A 659 27.76 2.90 -13.12
N VAL A 660 27.22 1.80 -13.63
CA VAL A 660 27.45 0.44 -13.08
C VAL A 660 28.92 0.05 -13.19
N ALA A 661 29.60 0.38 -14.29
CA ALA A 661 31.02 0.11 -14.47
C ALA A 661 31.90 0.95 -13.53
N VAL A 662 31.57 2.23 -13.35
CA VAL A 662 32.24 3.12 -12.37
C VAL A 662 32.04 2.58 -10.96
N PHE A 663 30.81 2.27 -10.57
CA PHE A 663 30.49 1.66 -9.28
C PHE A 663 31.29 0.37 -9.07
N PHE A 664 31.33 -0.51 -10.07
CA PHE A 664 32.09 -1.76 -10.00
C PHE A 664 33.59 -1.50 -9.82
N ALA A 665 34.17 -0.51 -10.51
CA ALA A 665 35.57 -0.12 -10.34
C ALA A 665 35.86 0.38 -8.92
N PHE A 666 35.01 1.24 -8.36
CA PHE A 666 35.13 1.69 -6.96
C PHE A 666 34.97 0.55 -5.96
N ALA A 667 33.98 -0.32 -6.16
CA ALA A 667 33.78 -1.48 -5.30
C ALA A 667 34.95 -2.45 -5.34
N THR A 668 35.56 -2.63 -6.51
CA THR A 668 36.77 -3.45 -6.69
C THR A 668 37.95 -2.83 -5.98
N LYS A 669 38.16 -1.51 -6.13
CA LYS A 669 39.22 -0.78 -5.42
C LYS A 669 39.08 -0.91 -3.90
N HIS A 670 37.88 -0.67 -3.37
CA HIS A 670 37.59 -0.79 -1.95
C HIS A 670 37.82 -2.22 -1.43
N PHE A 671 37.38 -3.24 -2.18
CA PHE A 671 37.64 -4.64 -1.85
C PHE A 671 39.14 -4.93 -1.75
N ILE A 672 39.93 -4.51 -2.74
CA ILE A 672 41.39 -4.72 -2.75
C ILE A 672 42.08 -4.01 -1.56
N GLN A 673 41.63 -2.80 -1.19
CA GLN A 673 42.18 -2.03 -0.06
C GLN A 673 41.88 -2.67 1.30
N ASN A 674 40.66 -3.16 1.51
CA ASN A 674 40.27 -3.80 2.77
C ASN A 674 40.82 -5.24 2.90
N GLU A 675 41.03 -5.96 1.80
CA GLU A 675 41.63 -7.30 1.81
C GLU A 675 43.09 -7.30 2.28
N GLN A 676 43.82 -6.20 2.08
CA GLN A 676 45.19 -6.03 2.59
C GLN A 676 45.27 -5.80 4.10
N SER A 677 44.15 -5.50 4.77
CA SER A 677 44.12 -4.98 6.15
C SER A 677 43.54 -5.98 7.18
N CYS A 678 43.24 -7.22 6.79
CA CYS A 678 42.42 -8.12 7.60
C CYS A 678 43.14 -9.42 7.99
N GLU A 679 43.11 -9.77 9.29
CA GLU A 679 43.85 -10.89 9.88
C GLU A 679 43.04 -12.21 9.97
N THR A 680 41.70 -12.19 9.84
CA THR A 680 40.86 -13.42 9.81
C THR A 680 39.59 -13.27 8.94
N ASN A 681 39.21 -14.34 8.22
CA ASN A 681 38.12 -14.40 7.21
C ASN A 681 38.33 -13.60 5.90
N CYS A 682 39.56 -13.51 5.41
CA CYS A 682 39.89 -12.96 4.11
C CYS A 682 39.64 -13.98 2.99
N GLY A 683 38.53 -13.82 2.28
CA GLY A 683 38.22 -14.58 1.08
C GLY A 683 37.02 -13.99 0.35
N MET A 684 36.87 -14.34 -0.93
CA MET A 684 35.73 -13.90 -1.75
C MET A 684 34.42 -14.43 -1.15
N GLN A 685 33.74 -13.60 -0.37
CA GLN A 685 32.43 -13.93 0.19
C GLN A 685 31.38 -13.99 -0.93
N TRP A 686 30.99 -15.21 -1.30
CA TRP A 686 30.08 -15.45 -2.44
C TRP A 686 28.62 -15.10 -2.16
N CYS A 687 28.22 -14.96 -0.89
CA CYS A 687 26.81 -14.69 -0.54
C CYS A 687 26.54 -13.25 -0.09
N ASN A 688 27.28 -12.79 0.90
CA ASN A 688 27.13 -11.46 1.48
C ASN A 688 28.25 -10.50 1.06
N GLY A 689 29.10 -10.90 0.11
CA GLY A 689 30.34 -10.21 -0.22
C GLY A 689 30.43 -9.72 -1.67
N TYR A 690 31.64 -9.29 -2.02
CA TYR A 690 32.00 -8.85 -3.37
C TYR A 690 31.80 -9.96 -4.43
N GLY A 691 31.93 -11.24 -4.03
CA GLY A 691 31.68 -12.38 -4.92
C GLY A 691 30.26 -12.43 -5.48
N MET A 692 29.24 -12.05 -4.68
CA MET A 692 27.85 -11.97 -5.15
C MET A 692 27.67 -10.85 -6.18
N LEU A 693 28.29 -9.69 -5.97
CA LEU A 693 28.27 -8.58 -6.92
C LEU A 693 28.89 -9.01 -8.26
N LEU A 694 30.02 -9.72 -8.21
CA LEU A 694 30.69 -10.25 -9.40
C LEU A 694 29.82 -11.29 -10.14
N LEU A 695 29.15 -12.19 -9.42
CA LEU A 695 28.23 -13.16 -10.02
C LEU A 695 27.03 -12.48 -10.70
N LEU A 696 26.38 -11.54 -10.02
CA LEU A 696 25.24 -10.81 -10.56
C LEU A 696 25.62 -10.03 -11.82
N LEU A 697 26.70 -9.25 -11.73
CA LEU A 697 27.18 -8.41 -12.83
C LEU A 697 27.68 -9.28 -13.99
N GLY A 698 28.43 -10.35 -13.69
CA GLY A 698 28.86 -11.35 -14.67
C GLY A 698 27.68 -11.98 -15.39
N PHE A 699 26.64 -12.43 -14.69
CA PHE A 699 25.46 -13.03 -15.31
C PHE A 699 24.71 -12.04 -16.19
N VAL A 700 24.55 -10.79 -15.73
CA VAL A 700 23.89 -9.73 -16.49
C VAL A 700 24.67 -9.38 -17.75
N TYR A 701 25.98 -9.13 -17.66
CA TYR A 701 26.80 -8.72 -18.80
C TYR A 701 27.09 -9.86 -19.78
N VAL A 702 27.29 -11.10 -19.30
CA VAL A 702 27.39 -12.29 -20.17
C VAL A 702 26.05 -12.53 -20.87
N GLY A 703 24.94 -12.38 -20.14
CA GLY A 703 23.60 -12.44 -20.70
C GLY A 703 23.38 -11.37 -21.78
N MET A 704 23.73 -10.11 -21.49
CA MET A 704 23.65 -9.00 -22.44
C MET A 704 24.52 -9.23 -23.66
N LEU A 705 25.78 -9.66 -23.50
CA LEU A 705 26.69 -10.01 -24.58
C LEU A 705 26.10 -11.13 -25.47
N TYR A 706 25.56 -12.17 -24.83
CA TYR A 706 24.91 -13.26 -25.54
C TYR A 706 23.68 -12.79 -26.32
N PHE A 707 22.78 -12.03 -25.69
CA PHE A 707 21.50 -11.66 -26.30
C PHE A 707 21.57 -10.48 -27.27
N LEU A 708 22.47 -9.50 -27.05
CA LEU A 708 22.59 -8.29 -27.88
C LEU A 708 23.62 -8.45 -29.01
N LEU A 709 24.70 -9.20 -28.81
CA LEU A 709 25.79 -9.33 -29.78
C LEU A 709 25.83 -10.71 -30.45
N LEU A 710 25.95 -11.78 -29.66
CA LEU A 710 26.14 -13.14 -30.19
C LEU A 710 24.86 -13.66 -30.89
N LYS A 711 23.71 -13.56 -30.24
CA LYS A 711 22.46 -14.13 -30.78
C LYS A 711 21.98 -13.42 -32.07
N PRO A 712 22.01 -12.09 -32.20
CA PRO A 712 21.55 -11.44 -33.43
C PRO A 712 22.53 -11.62 -34.59
N ARG A 713 23.85 -11.61 -34.33
CA ARG A 713 24.88 -11.70 -35.40
C ARG A 713 25.27 -13.13 -35.76
N LEU A 714 25.44 -13.98 -34.76
CA LEU A 714 25.90 -15.36 -34.91
C LEU A 714 24.79 -16.39 -34.64
N GLY A 715 23.71 -16.02 -33.97
CA GLY A 715 22.67 -16.99 -33.58
C GLY A 715 21.96 -17.62 -34.77
N GLN A 716 21.64 -16.87 -35.82
CA GLN A 716 21.08 -17.46 -37.05
C GLN A 716 22.08 -18.36 -37.75
N THR A 717 23.34 -17.94 -37.86
CA THR A 717 24.41 -18.70 -38.53
C THR A 717 24.81 -19.96 -37.76
N VAL A 718 24.96 -19.89 -36.44
CA VAL A 718 25.25 -21.04 -35.57
C VAL A 718 24.04 -21.98 -35.53
N HIS A 719 22.81 -21.44 -35.48
CA HIS A 719 21.63 -22.27 -35.54
C HIS A 719 21.50 -22.99 -36.87
N SER A 720 21.65 -22.30 -38.01
CA SER A 720 21.52 -22.90 -39.34
C SER A 720 22.69 -23.78 -39.75
N SER A 721 23.92 -23.41 -39.36
CA SER A 721 25.16 -24.07 -39.85
C SER A 721 25.70 -25.15 -38.91
N MET A 722 25.43 -25.07 -37.60
CA MET A 722 25.91 -26.07 -36.62
C MET A 722 24.76 -26.78 -35.88
N LEU A 723 23.86 -26.05 -35.21
CA LEU A 723 22.85 -26.68 -34.35
C LEU A 723 21.72 -27.36 -35.12
N ALA A 724 21.31 -26.86 -36.29
CA ALA A 724 20.28 -27.47 -37.12
C ALA A 724 20.76 -28.77 -37.80
N PRO A 725 21.97 -28.85 -38.39
CA PRO A 725 22.49 -30.11 -38.90
C PRO A 725 22.76 -31.11 -37.76
N ILE A 726 23.36 -30.68 -36.64
CA ILE A 726 23.56 -31.54 -35.46
C ILE A 726 22.22 -31.98 -34.86
N GLY A 727 21.28 -31.07 -34.70
CA GLY A 727 19.94 -31.31 -34.16
C GLY A 727 19.07 -32.16 -35.08
N SER A 728 19.23 -32.06 -36.40
CA SER A 728 18.57 -32.95 -37.37
C SER A 728 19.23 -34.32 -37.42
N TYR A 729 20.55 -34.41 -37.23
CA TYR A 729 21.29 -35.66 -37.10
C TYR A 729 20.92 -36.39 -35.81
N PHE A 730 21.00 -35.73 -34.65
CA PHE A 730 20.50 -36.23 -33.38
C PHE A 730 19.00 -36.48 -33.43
N GLY A 731 18.21 -35.63 -34.09
CA GLY A 731 16.76 -35.81 -34.24
C GLY A 731 16.36 -36.96 -35.17
N LYS A 732 17.23 -37.36 -36.11
CA LYS A 732 17.11 -38.59 -36.92
C LYS A 732 17.58 -39.81 -36.12
N MET A 733 18.69 -39.67 -35.40
CA MET A 733 19.23 -40.68 -34.48
C MET A 733 18.20 -41.03 -33.39
N PHE A 734 17.74 -40.05 -32.60
CA PHE A 734 16.67 -40.18 -31.61
C PHE A 734 15.28 -40.51 -32.20
N ARG A 735 15.07 -40.40 -33.51
CA ARG A 735 13.84 -40.93 -34.16
C ARG A 735 13.91 -42.45 -34.33
N SER A 736 15.10 -43.01 -34.50
CA SER A 736 15.29 -44.45 -34.52
C SER A 736 14.85 -45.07 -33.19
N ARG A 737 13.93 -46.03 -33.25
CA ARG A 737 13.53 -46.85 -32.07
C ARG A 737 14.76 -47.45 -31.38
N ILE A 738 15.75 -47.85 -32.16
CA ILE A 738 16.98 -48.48 -31.68
C ILE A 738 17.81 -47.51 -30.86
N ALA A 739 17.95 -46.25 -31.27
CA ALA A 739 18.73 -45.26 -30.53
C ALA A 739 18.04 -44.81 -29.23
N LYS A 740 16.70 -44.71 -29.24
CA LYS A 740 15.91 -44.45 -28.02
C LYS A 740 16.04 -45.60 -27.02
N LEU A 741 15.96 -46.84 -27.50
CA LEU A 741 16.14 -48.04 -26.69
C LEU A 741 17.59 -48.16 -26.18
N SER A 742 18.59 -47.88 -27.01
CA SER A 742 20.00 -47.95 -26.62
C SER A 742 20.39 -46.87 -25.62
N LEU A 743 19.91 -45.64 -25.79
CA LEU A 743 20.14 -44.56 -24.82
C LEU A 743 19.36 -44.82 -23.52
N GLY A 744 18.12 -45.30 -23.62
CA GLY A 744 17.35 -45.74 -22.45
C GLY A 744 18.08 -46.85 -21.69
N ALA A 745 18.59 -47.86 -22.40
CA ALA A 745 19.39 -48.93 -21.82
C ALA A 745 20.69 -48.42 -21.20
N LEU A 746 21.37 -47.46 -21.82
CA LEU A 746 22.57 -46.82 -21.27
C LEU A 746 22.28 -46.07 -19.96
N VAL A 747 21.18 -45.30 -19.90
CA VAL A 747 20.78 -44.56 -18.69
C VAL A 747 20.39 -45.53 -17.59
N VAL A 748 19.64 -46.60 -17.92
CA VAL A 748 19.29 -47.66 -16.95
C VAL A 748 20.54 -48.39 -16.47
N LEU A 749 21.48 -48.71 -17.35
CA LEU A 749 22.76 -49.35 -17.00
C LEU A 749 23.62 -48.45 -16.11
N ALA A 750 23.76 -47.17 -16.46
CA ALA A 750 24.48 -46.19 -15.65
C ALA A 750 23.84 -46.00 -14.27
N PHE A 751 22.51 -45.99 -14.20
CA PHE A 751 21.77 -45.93 -12.94
C PHE A 751 21.92 -47.22 -12.12
N ALA A 752 21.91 -48.39 -12.76
CA ALA A 752 22.12 -49.68 -12.10
C ALA A 752 23.55 -49.82 -11.57
N LEU A 753 24.56 -49.38 -12.34
CA LEU A 753 25.96 -49.32 -11.88
C LEU A 753 26.12 -48.33 -10.74
N PHE A 754 25.52 -47.14 -10.84
CA PHE A 754 25.51 -46.16 -9.75
C PHE A 754 24.86 -46.74 -8.48
N LEU A 755 23.69 -47.38 -8.60
CA LEU A 755 23.02 -48.04 -7.48
C LEU A 755 23.92 -49.12 -6.87
N PHE A 756 24.53 -49.98 -7.68
CA PHE A 756 25.42 -51.04 -7.20
C PHE A 756 26.57 -50.49 -6.36
N PHE A 757 27.24 -49.43 -6.83
CA PHE A 757 28.32 -48.80 -6.06
C PHE A 757 27.82 -48.05 -4.82
N ASP A 758 26.65 -47.42 -4.87
CA ASP A 758 26.09 -46.61 -3.78
C ASP A 758 25.47 -47.47 -2.65
N THR A 759 25.01 -48.69 -2.97
CA THR A 759 24.34 -49.61 -2.03
C THR A 759 25.20 -50.78 -1.58
N ARG A 760 26.44 -50.90 -2.09
CA ARG A 760 27.35 -52.00 -1.73
C ARG A 760 27.60 -52.11 -0.22
N ASP A 761 27.66 -50.96 0.44
CA ASP A 761 28.05 -50.87 1.86
C ASP A 761 26.85 -50.77 2.83
N ASP A 762 25.65 -50.42 2.34
CA ASP A 762 24.45 -50.27 3.18
C ASP A 762 23.16 -50.56 2.38
N THR A 763 22.54 -51.71 2.68
CA THR A 763 21.33 -52.19 2.00
C THR A 763 20.08 -51.37 2.37
N ILE A 764 20.08 -50.64 3.47
CA ILE A 764 18.94 -49.81 3.89
C ILE A 764 18.74 -48.64 2.91
N ARG A 765 19.73 -48.31 2.07
CA ARG A 765 19.61 -47.31 0.98
C ARG A 765 18.77 -47.77 -0.21
N LEU A 766 18.46 -49.06 -0.33
CA LEU A 766 17.54 -49.60 -1.34
C LEU A 766 16.06 -49.34 -0.98
N MET A 767 15.74 -49.22 0.31
CA MET A 767 14.36 -49.05 0.77
C MET A 767 13.70 -47.73 0.28
N PRO A 768 14.35 -46.55 0.32
CA PRO A 768 13.78 -45.35 -0.30
C PRO A 768 13.53 -45.46 -1.82
N LEU A 769 14.29 -46.30 -2.53
CA LEU A 769 14.06 -46.55 -3.96
C LEU A 769 12.75 -47.33 -4.17
N THR A 770 12.49 -48.35 -3.34
CA THR A 770 11.20 -49.06 -3.38
C THR A 770 10.06 -48.10 -3.02
N GLY A 771 10.29 -47.16 -2.11
CA GLY A 771 9.32 -46.11 -1.81
C GLY A 771 8.99 -45.18 -2.97
N MET A 772 9.98 -44.74 -3.76
CA MET A 772 9.68 -43.99 -4.98
C MET A 772 8.82 -44.80 -5.96
N VAL A 773 9.10 -46.09 -6.13
CA VAL A 773 8.31 -46.96 -7.01
C VAL A 773 6.88 -47.10 -6.50
N VAL A 774 6.68 -47.29 -5.20
CA VAL A 774 5.35 -47.35 -4.56
C VAL A 774 4.59 -46.04 -4.76
N LEU A 775 5.23 -44.89 -4.53
CA LEU A 775 4.61 -43.58 -4.71
C LEU A 775 4.21 -43.31 -6.18
N LEU A 776 5.05 -43.70 -7.14
CA LEU A 776 4.73 -43.62 -8.57
C LEU A 776 3.57 -44.55 -8.95
N ALA A 777 3.55 -45.78 -8.40
CA ALA A 777 2.45 -46.72 -8.61
C ALA A 777 1.13 -46.19 -8.04
N LEU A 778 1.15 -45.64 -6.82
CA LEU A 778 -0.03 -44.99 -6.21
C LEU A 778 -0.50 -43.79 -7.03
N SER A 779 0.44 -42.98 -7.55
CA SER A 779 0.13 -41.85 -8.43
C SER A 779 -0.53 -42.31 -9.73
N PHE A 780 -0.03 -43.39 -10.33
CA PHE A 780 -0.61 -44.00 -11.54
C PHE A 780 -2.02 -44.57 -11.29
N LEU A 781 -2.24 -45.21 -10.14
CA LEU A 781 -3.55 -45.71 -9.75
C LEU A 781 -4.57 -44.57 -9.55
N ALA A 782 -4.13 -43.47 -8.92
CA ALA A 782 -4.93 -42.27 -8.68
C ALA A 782 -5.14 -41.38 -9.93
N SER A 783 -4.45 -41.68 -11.04
CA SER A 783 -4.51 -40.90 -12.28
C SER A 783 -5.92 -40.79 -12.85
N LYS A 784 -6.31 -39.57 -13.23
CA LYS A 784 -7.62 -39.31 -13.88
C LYS A 784 -7.70 -39.91 -15.28
N ASN A 785 -6.58 -39.93 -16.02
CA ASN A 785 -6.55 -40.47 -17.38
C ASN A 785 -5.20 -41.15 -17.69
N ARG A 786 -5.12 -42.48 -17.49
CA ARG A 786 -3.87 -43.25 -17.56
C ARG A 786 -3.26 -43.32 -18.96
N SER A 787 -4.07 -43.22 -20.02
CA SER A 787 -3.59 -43.29 -21.40
C SER A 787 -2.98 -41.97 -21.90
N ALA A 788 -3.32 -40.85 -21.27
CA ALA A 788 -2.82 -39.52 -21.62
C ALA A 788 -1.51 -39.12 -20.92
N ILE A 789 -0.92 -40.02 -20.12
CA ILE A 789 0.31 -39.72 -19.36
C ILE A 789 1.46 -39.49 -20.34
N SER A 790 2.02 -38.27 -20.30
CA SER A 790 3.22 -37.94 -21.05
C SER A 790 4.46 -38.37 -20.28
N TYR A 791 5.20 -39.33 -20.82
CA TYR A 791 6.38 -39.87 -20.14
C TYR A 791 7.58 -38.91 -20.11
N ARG A 792 7.60 -37.88 -20.97
CA ARG A 792 8.71 -36.91 -21.00
C ARG A 792 8.82 -36.10 -19.70
N PRO A 793 7.79 -35.39 -19.21
CA PRO A 793 7.84 -34.72 -17.91
C PRO A 793 8.11 -35.65 -16.74
N VAL A 794 7.58 -36.87 -16.80
CA VAL A 794 7.79 -37.89 -15.75
C VAL A 794 9.26 -38.30 -15.67
N CYS A 795 9.83 -38.78 -16.77
CA CYS A 795 11.23 -39.22 -16.79
C CYS A 795 12.21 -38.04 -16.60
N ALA A 796 11.92 -36.88 -17.19
CA ALA A 796 12.73 -35.67 -17.00
C ALA A 796 12.68 -35.21 -15.54
N GLY A 797 11.51 -35.18 -14.91
CA GLY A 797 11.36 -34.82 -13.50
C GLY A 797 12.12 -35.77 -12.58
N LEU A 798 12.02 -37.08 -12.80
CA LEU A 798 12.79 -38.09 -12.05
C LEU A 798 14.30 -37.91 -12.20
N LEU A 799 14.78 -37.57 -13.41
CA LEU A 799 16.19 -37.33 -13.68
C LEU A 799 16.67 -36.02 -13.03
N VAL A 800 15.93 -34.93 -13.21
CA VAL A 800 16.27 -33.60 -12.71
C VAL A 800 16.26 -33.57 -11.19
N GLN A 801 15.27 -34.17 -10.53
CA GLN A 801 15.25 -34.28 -9.07
C GLN A 801 16.45 -35.10 -8.55
N ALA A 802 16.86 -36.16 -9.26
CA ALA A 802 18.01 -36.97 -8.88
C ALA A 802 19.33 -36.20 -9.03
N LEU A 803 19.49 -35.44 -10.12
CA LEU A 803 20.64 -34.58 -10.37
C LEU A 803 20.71 -33.42 -9.36
N LEU A 804 19.59 -32.71 -9.14
CA LEU A 804 19.51 -31.63 -8.17
C LEU A 804 19.80 -32.13 -6.76
N GLY A 805 19.30 -33.31 -6.38
CA GLY A 805 19.65 -33.88 -5.08
C GLY A 805 21.14 -34.24 -4.96
N LEU A 806 21.84 -34.57 -6.06
CA LEU A 806 23.28 -34.82 -6.01
C LEU A 806 24.05 -33.51 -5.79
N VAL A 807 23.65 -32.48 -6.54
CA VAL A 807 24.17 -31.10 -6.43
C VAL A 807 23.92 -30.51 -5.05
N CYS A 808 22.72 -30.64 -4.50
CA CYS A 808 22.35 -29.97 -3.25
C CYS A 808 22.75 -30.74 -1.99
N ILE A 809 22.74 -32.08 -2.03
CA ILE A 809 23.08 -32.90 -0.85
C ILE A 809 24.57 -33.20 -0.77
N ARG A 810 25.29 -33.38 -1.91
CA ARG A 810 26.68 -33.86 -1.87
C ARG A 810 27.73 -32.83 -2.30
N TRP A 811 27.35 -31.84 -3.11
CA TRP A 811 28.28 -30.78 -3.50
C TRP A 811 28.12 -29.57 -2.57
N ASP A 812 29.10 -29.34 -1.70
CA ASP A 812 29.02 -28.29 -0.68
C ASP A 812 28.84 -26.90 -1.29
N VAL A 813 29.49 -26.63 -2.43
CA VAL A 813 29.30 -25.38 -3.19
C VAL A 813 27.85 -25.22 -3.64
N GLY A 814 27.22 -26.30 -4.13
CA GLY A 814 25.81 -26.30 -4.51
C GLY A 814 24.90 -25.96 -3.34
N ARG A 815 25.13 -26.59 -2.18
CA ARG A 815 24.38 -26.32 -0.94
C ARG A 815 24.52 -24.86 -0.50
N SER A 816 25.73 -24.32 -0.51
CA SER A 816 26.01 -22.92 -0.14
C SER A 816 25.35 -21.92 -1.09
N ILE A 817 25.32 -22.19 -2.40
CA ILE A 817 24.65 -21.34 -3.39
C ILE A 817 23.15 -21.25 -3.10
N PHE A 818 22.47 -22.39 -2.94
CA PHE A 818 21.03 -22.38 -2.70
C PHE A 818 20.66 -21.80 -1.33
N ALA A 819 21.45 -22.10 -0.29
CA ALA A 819 21.27 -21.48 1.03
C ALA A 819 21.41 -19.95 0.94
N CYS A 820 22.37 -19.47 0.15
CA CYS A 820 22.53 -18.04 -0.08
C CYS A 820 21.32 -17.40 -0.77
N ILE A 821 20.84 -18.01 -1.87
CA ILE A 821 19.68 -17.50 -2.61
C ILE A 821 18.46 -17.46 -1.67
N GLY A 822 18.24 -18.52 -0.89
CA GLY A 822 17.17 -18.56 0.12
C GLY A 822 17.25 -17.42 1.13
N ALA A 823 18.43 -17.18 1.71
CA ALA A 823 18.63 -16.07 2.65
C ALA A 823 18.37 -14.68 2.03
N LYS A 824 18.69 -14.51 0.74
CA LYS A 824 18.41 -13.24 0.03
C LYS A 824 16.94 -13.04 -0.28
N VAL A 825 16.23 -14.11 -0.64
CA VAL A 825 14.76 -14.05 -0.81
C VAL A 825 14.08 -13.77 0.52
N ASP A 826 14.53 -14.40 1.62
CA ASP A 826 14.01 -14.12 2.96
C ASP A 826 14.25 -12.66 3.37
N THR A 827 15.48 -12.14 3.17
CA THR A 827 15.77 -10.72 3.39
C THR A 827 14.83 -9.83 2.56
N PHE A 828 14.62 -10.14 1.29
CA PHE A 828 13.71 -9.39 0.43
C PHE A 828 12.27 -9.38 0.96
N LEU A 829 11.74 -10.53 1.37
CA LEU A 829 10.36 -10.63 1.87
C LEU A 829 10.23 -10.02 3.27
N SER A 830 11.27 -10.05 4.10
CA SER A 830 11.30 -9.45 5.45
C SER A 830 11.08 -7.94 5.43
N TYR A 831 11.39 -7.23 4.33
CA TYR A 831 11.06 -5.81 4.21
C TYR A 831 9.56 -5.53 4.31
N SER A 832 8.71 -6.52 4.03
CA SER A 832 7.26 -6.40 4.24
C SER A 832 6.88 -6.19 5.70
N SER A 833 7.70 -6.69 6.64
CA SER A 833 7.42 -6.55 8.07
C SER A 833 7.57 -5.10 8.53
N VAL A 834 8.42 -4.30 7.88
CA VAL A 834 8.57 -2.87 8.17
C VAL A 834 7.27 -2.12 7.85
N GLY A 835 6.71 -2.36 6.67
CA GLY A 835 5.41 -1.78 6.30
C GLY A 835 4.26 -2.31 7.15
N ALA A 836 4.27 -3.60 7.46
CA ALA A 836 3.26 -4.22 8.34
C ALA A 836 3.34 -3.67 9.77
N THR A 837 4.53 -3.45 10.32
CA THR A 837 4.76 -2.91 11.67
C THR A 837 4.26 -1.48 11.77
N PHE A 838 4.44 -0.68 10.72
CA PHE A 838 3.87 0.67 10.66
C PHE A 838 2.33 0.65 10.73
N VAL A 839 1.68 -0.23 9.96
CA VAL A 839 0.21 -0.24 9.85
C VAL A 839 -0.47 -0.97 11.02
N TYR A 840 0.05 -2.13 11.41
CA TYR A 840 -0.53 -3.03 12.41
C TYR A 840 0.17 -3.01 13.78
N GLY A 841 1.26 -2.26 13.93
CA GLY A 841 2.02 -2.16 15.17
C GLY A 841 2.96 -3.34 15.42
N ASP A 842 4.05 -3.08 16.14
CA ASP A 842 5.11 -4.06 16.45
C ASP A 842 4.59 -5.28 17.24
N ALA A 843 3.65 -5.04 18.14
CA ALA A 843 3.06 -6.09 18.97
C ALA A 843 2.42 -7.21 18.13
N LEU A 844 1.64 -6.87 17.11
CA LEU A 844 0.97 -7.88 16.27
C LEU A 844 1.93 -8.58 15.32
N ILE A 845 2.97 -7.88 14.85
CA ILE A 845 3.89 -8.38 13.82
C ILE A 845 5.04 -9.18 14.41
N ASN A 846 5.75 -8.65 15.39
CA ASN A 846 6.98 -9.25 15.91
C ASN A 846 6.76 -9.97 17.24
N ARG A 847 5.95 -9.41 18.15
CA ARG A 847 5.75 -10.00 19.50
C ARG A 847 4.78 -11.18 19.49
N TYR A 848 3.60 -11.02 18.88
CA TYR A 848 2.60 -12.08 18.78
C TYR A 848 2.65 -12.84 17.45
N ALA A 849 3.37 -12.32 16.45
CA ALA A 849 3.51 -12.92 15.12
C ALA A 849 2.17 -13.38 14.52
N VAL A 850 1.15 -12.53 14.61
CA VAL A 850 -0.22 -12.87 14.17
C VAL A 850 -0.22 -13.08 12.66
N PHE A 851 -0.56 -14.30 12.22
CA PHE A 851 -0.51 -14.73 10.82
C PHE A 851 -1.17 -13.74 9.85
N ALA A 852 -2.38 -13.25 10.18
CA ALA A 852 -3.16 -12.37 9.33
C ALA A 852 -2.51 -10.99 9.09
N PHE A 853 -1.70 -10.52 10.02
CA PHE A 853 -1.07 -9.19 9.95
C PHE A 853 0.41 -9.26 9.57
N GLY A 854 1.14 -10.30 9.99
CA GLY A 854 2.54 -10.52 9.62
C GLY A 854 2.69 -11.13 8.23
N VAL A 855 2.27 -12.39 8.10
CA VAL A 855 2.56 -13.21 6.92
C VAL A 855 1.77 -12.72 5.69
N LEU A 856 0.49 -12.40 5.86
CA LEU A 856 -0.33 -11.95 4.71
C LEU A 856 0.07 -10.57 4.19
N SER A 857 0.77 -9.75 4.98
CA SER A 857 1.29 -8.46 4.53
C SER A 857 2.39 -8.57 3.48
N VAL A 858 3.10 -9.71 3.45
CA VAL A 858 4.08 -10.03 2.40
C VAL A 858 3.43 -9.96 1.01
N ILE A 859 2.16 -10.36 0.90
CA ILE A 859 1.40 -10.38 -0.35
C ILE A 859 1.19 -8.96 -0.89
N TYR A 860 0.94 -7.97 -0.03
CA TYR A 860 0.82 -6.57 -0.47
C TYR A 860 2.09 -6.07 -1.14
N PHE A 861 3.23 -6.26 -0.47
CA PHE A 861 4.54 -5.85 -0.97
C PHE A 861 4.91 -6.63 -2.25
N PHE A 862 4.71 -7.95 -2.25
CA PHE A 862 5.06 -8.78 -3.39
C PHE A 862 4.20 -8.48 -4.63
N SER A 863 2.88 -8.31 -4.44
CA SER A 863 1.96 -7.94 -5.53
C SER A 863 2.28 -6.57 -6.11
N PHE A 864 2.58 -5.59 -5.26
CA PHE A 864 3.09 -4.27 -5.67
C PHE A 864 4.33 -4.40 -6.55
N PHE A 865 5.33 -5.16 -6.09
CA PHE A 865 6.61 -5.32 -6.80
C PHE A 865 6.45 -6.04 -8.14
N ILE A 866 5.65 -7.12 -8.18
CA ILE A 866 5.38 -7.88 -9.40
C ILE A 866 4.63 -7.02 -10.43
N SER A 867 3.64 -6.23 -10.02
CA SER A 867 2.94 -5.32 -10.94
C SER A 867 3.88 -4.27 -11.54
N VAL A 868 4.81 -3.71 -10.75
CA VAL A 868 5.86 -2.81 -11.26
C VAL A 868 6.73 -3.52 -12.30
N LEU A 869 7.18 -4.74 -12.02
CA LEU A 869 8.01 -5.50 -12.96
C LEU A 869 7.25 -5.90 -14.25
N TYR A 870 5.94 -6.14 -14.17
CA TYR A 870 5.08 -6.35 -15.33
C TYR A 870 4.92 -5.08 -16.16
N TYR A 871 4.74 -3.93 -15.52
CA TYR A 871 4.71 -2.64 -16.20
C TYR A 871 6.03 -2.35 -16.93
N LEU A 872 7.17 -2.63 -16.29
CA LEU A 872 8.51 -2.40 -16.87
C LEU A 872 8.90 -3.42 -17.97
N GLY A 873 8.14 -4.50 -18.16
CA GLY A 873 8.46 -5.54 -19.14
C GLY A 873 9.43 -6.62 -18.63
N ALA A 874 9.88 -6.52 -17.37
CA ALA A 874 10.85 -7.42 -16.77
C ALA A 874 10.25 -8.81 -16.48
N MET A 875 9.01 -8.87 -15.98
CA MET A 875 8.34 -10.15 -15.74
C MET A 875 8.09 -10.92 -17.03
N GLN A 876 7.72 -10.23 -18.10
CA GLN A 876 7.53 -10.84 -19.42
C GLN A 876 8.83 -11.46 -19.93
N TRP A 877 9.97 -10.83 -19.67
CA TRP A 877 11.28 -11.41 -19.99
C TRP A 877 11.54 -12.68 -19.17
N VAL A 878 11.32 -12.64 -17.85
CA VAL A 878 11.49 -13.80 -16.97
C VAL A 878 10.60 -14.95 -17.45
N VAL A 879 9.31 -14.67 -17.65
CA VAL A 879 8.31 -15.66 -18.05
C VAL A 879 8.69 -16.32 -19.37
N LEU A 880 9.05 -15.55 -20.39
CA LEU A 880 9.38 -16.11 -21.70
C LEU A 880 10.73 -16.82 -21.75
N LYS A 881 11.76 -16.31 -21.05
CA LYS A 881 13.12 -16.87 -21.13
C LYS A 881 13.30 -18.05 -20.21
N LEU A 882 13.01 -17.87 -18.92
CA LEU A 882 13.12 -18.94 -17.94
C LEU A 882 12.10 -20.03 -18.27
N GLY A 883 10.88 -19.65 -18.64
CA GLY A 883 9.85 -20.58 -19.10
C GLY A 883 10.27 -21.45 -20.27
N ARG A 884 10.97 -20.91 -21.28
CA ARG A 884 11.51 -21.71 -22.39
C ARG A 884 12.57 -22.71 -21.96
N ILE A 885 13.44 -22.32 -21.02
CA ILE A 885 14.48 -23.22 -20.48
C ILE A 885 13.80 -24.39 -19.75
N LEU A 886 12.82 -24.08 -18.89
CA LEU A 886 12.09 -25.08 -18.13
C LEU A 886 11.20 -25.96 -19.02
N GLN A 887 10.54 -25.38 -20.03
CA GLN A 887 9.77 -26.14 -21.03
C GLN A 887 10.68 -27.06 -21.86
N ALA A 888 11.89 -26.62 -22.24
CA ALA A 888 12.83 -27.47 -22.95
C ALA A 888 13.29 -28.66 -22.09
N LEU A 889 13.54 -28.40 -20.79
CA LEU A 889 13.98 -29.41 -19.82
C LEU A 889 12.88 -30.42 -19.48
N MET A 890 11.71 -29.94 -19.08
CA MET A 890 10.62 -30.75 -18.51
C MET A 890 9.55 -31.14 -19.54
N GLY A 891 9.38 -30.37 -20.62
CA GLY A 891 8.28 -30.57 -21.58
C GLY A 891 6.91 -30.10 -21.08
N THR A 892 6.85 -29.42 -19.94
CA THR A 892 5.65 -28.75 -19.38
C THR A 892 5.49 -27.35 -19.96
N THR A 893 4.37 -26.70 -19.69
CA THR A 893 4.11 -25.35 -20.22
C THR A 893 4.87 -24.27 -19.45
N VAL A 894 4.91 -23.05 -19.99
CA VAL A 894 5.71 -21.96 -19.43
C VAL A 894 5.24 -21.62 -18.01
N CYS A 895 3.93 -21.51 -17.82
CA CYS A 895 3.34 -21.18 -16.52
C CYS A 895 3.63 -22.26 -15.48
N GLU A 896 3.49 -23.54 -15.83
CA GLU A 896 3.80 -24.66 -14.92
C GLU A 896 5.26 -24.67 -14.48
N GLY A 897 6.17 -24.52 -15.45
CA GLY A 897 7.60 -24.50 -15.18
C GLY A 897 7.99 -23.35 -14.25
N ILE A 898 7.55 -22.13 -14.56
CA ILE A 898 7.85 -20.96 -13.74
C ILE A 898 7.25 -21.11 -12.35
N MET A 899 6.00 -21.58 -12.24
CA MET A 899 5.35 -21.77 -10.96
C MET A 899 6.09 -22.79 -10.10
N ALA A 900 6.52 -23.91 -10.68
CA ALA A 900 7.32 -24.89 -9.95
C ALA A 900 8.68 -24.29 -9.51
N ALA A 901 9.34 -23.51 -10.36
CA ALA A 901 10.62 -22.89 -10.04
C ALA A 901 10.50 -21.76 -9.00
N ALA A 902 9.45 -20.95 -9.07
CA ALA A 902 9.22 -19.84 -8.16
C ALA A 902 8.81 -20.32 -6.76
N ASN A 903 8.01 -21.40 -6.68
CA ASN A 903 7.60 -22.02 -5.42
C ASN A 903 8.78 -22.60 -4.61
N ILE A 904 9.98 -22.71 -5.19
CA ILE A 904 11.21 -23.09 -4.46
C ILE A 904 11.52 -22.07 -3.36
N PHE A 905 11.25 -20.79 -3.61
CA PHE A 905 11.64 -19.67 -2.74
C PHE A 905 10.44 -18.87 -2.23
N LEU A 906 9.37 -18.82 -3.01
CA LEU A 906 8.15 -18.08 -2.72
C LEU A 906 7.07 -19.04 -2.20
N GLY A 907 6.21 -18.52 -1.34
CA GLY A 907 5.09 -19.29 -0.82
C GLY A 907 4.00 -19.55 -1.85
N MET A 908 3.07 -20.41 -1.45
CA MET A 908 1.96 -20.88 -2.28
C MET A 908 0.94 -19.79 -2.64
N SER A 909 0.91 -18.69 -1.88
CA SER A 909 -0.02 -17.56 -2.09
C SER A 909 0.59 -16.45 -2.94
N GLU A 910 1.91 -16.33 -2.91
CA GLU A 910 2.70 -15.29 -3.57
C GLU A 910 3.04 -15.71 -4.99
N THR A 911 3.45 -16.98 -5.18
CA THR A 911 3.90 -17.49 -6.47
C THR A 911 2.86 -17.31 -7.58
N PRO A 912 1.55 -17.54 -7.38
CA PRO A 912 0.55 -17.33 -8.43
C PRO A 912 0.49 -15.90 -8.99
N LEU A 913 0.92 -14.89 -8.22
CA LEU A 913 0.96 -13.50 -8.69
C LEU A 913 1.92 -13.32 -9.88
N ILE A 914 2.96 -14.16 -9.98
CA ILE A 914 3.92 -14.17 -11.11
C ILE A 914 3.25 -14.50 -12.44
N ILE A 915 2.14 -15.26 -12.42
CA ILE A 915 1.40 -15.65 -13.63
C ILE A 915 -0.04 -15.14 -13.61
N ARG A 916 -0.38 -14.18 -12.73
CA ARG A 916 -1.75 -13.69 -12.53
C ARG A 916 -2.51 -13.43 -13.84
N PRO A 917 -1.93 -12.75 -14.86
CA PRO A 917 -2.64 -12.50 -16.11
C PRO A 917 -3.04 -13.77 -16.89
N TYR A 918 -2.32 -14.87 -16.67
CA TYR A 918 -2.45 -16.13 -17.40
C TYR A 918 -3.34 -17.16 -16.70
N VAL A 919 -3.73 -16.94 -15.44
CA VAL A 919 -4.51 -17.92 -14.66
C VAL A 919 -5.84 -18.26 -15.33
N LYS A 920 -6.47 -17.26 -15.99
CA LYS A 920 -7.72 -17.43 -16.75
C LYS A 920 -7.59 -18.40 -17.95
N ASP A 921 -6.39 -18.52 -18.50
CA ASP A 921 -6.09 -19.28 -19.72
C ASP A 921 -5.53 -20.68 -19.47
N LEU A 922 -5.30 -21.05 -18.20
CA LEU A 922 -4.73 -22.34 -17.84
C LEU A 922 -5.71 -23.49 -18.04
N THR A 923 -5.25 -24.62 -18.60
CA THR A 923 -6.02 -25.86 -18.66
C THR A 923 -6.24 -26.45 -17.26
N HIS A 924 -7.10 -27.46 -17.12
CA HIS A 924 -7.28 -28.13 -15.83
C HIS A 924 -6.01 -28.83 -15.32
N SER A 925 -5.17 -29.38 -16.22
CA SER A 925 -3.90 -30.01 -15.84
C SER A 925 -2.86 -28.97 -15.43
N GLU A 926 -2.85 -27.82 -16.10
CA GLU A 926 -2.00 -26.70 -15.71
C GLU A 926 -2.41 -26.12 -14.36
N LEU A 927 -3.71 -25.87 -14.13
CA LEU A 927 -4.23 -25.43 -12.82
C LEU A 927 -3.87 -26.42 -11.71
N HIS A 928 -4.02 -27.72 -11.98
CA HIS A 928 -3.63 -28.78 -11.05
C HIS A 928 -2.14 -28.73 -10.73
N SER A 929 -1.26 -28.63 -11.73
CA SER A 929 0.19 -28.58 -11.56
C SER A 929 0.64 -27.32 -10.82
N VAL A 930 0.03 -26.18 -11.11
CA VAL A 930 0.28 -24.90 -10.44
C VAL A 930 -0.08 -24.98 -8.96
N MET A 931 -1.28 -25.47 -8.63
CA MET A 931 -1.71 -25.63 -7.23
C MET A 931 -0.86 -26.68 -6.51
N ALA A 932 -0.58 -27.81 -7.17
CA ALA A 932 0.25 -28.89 -6.60
C ALA A 932 1.65 -28.38 -6.26
N SER A 933 2.23 -27.53 -7.12
CA SER A 933 3.55 -26.93 -6.90
C SER A 933 3.58 -26.09 -5.63
N GLY A 934 2.52 -25.31 -5.34
CA GLY A 934 2.42 -24.57 -4.10
C GLY A 934 2.30 -25.45 -2.85
N PHE A 935 1.63 -26.61 -2.95
CA PHE A 935 1.51 -27.56 -1.84
C PHE A 935 2.80 -28.39 -1.60
N ALA A 936 3.65 -28.52 -2.62
CA ALA A 936 4.85 -29.37 -2.60
C ALA A 936 6.09 -28.69 -2.02
N THR A 937 6.02 -27.39 -1.76
CA THR A 937 7.15 -26.58 -1.31
C THR A 937 6.79 -25.74 -0.09
N VAL A 938 7.82 -25.11 0.47
CA VAL A 938 7.74 -24.21 1.62
C VAL A 938 8.28 -22.84 1.21
N SER A 939 7.67 -21.77 1.73
CA SER A 939 8.12 -20.38 1.54
C SER A 939 9.42 -20.09 2.29
N GLY A 940 10.27 -19.24 1.72
CA GLY A 940 11.44 -18.71 2.44
C GLY A 940 11.08 -18.01 3.76
N THR A 941 9.94 -17.32 3.83
CA THR A 941 9.51 -16.52 5.01
C THR A 941 9.26 -17.33 6.26
N VAL A 942 8.87 -18.60 6.11
CA VAL A 942 8.57 -19.49 7.25
C VAL A 942 9.74 -20.41 7.59
N LEU A 943 10.78 -20.40 6.74
CA LEU A 943 11.97 -21.23 6.87
C LEU A 943 12.70 -20.96 8.19
N ALA A 944 12.83 -19.68 8.58
CA ALA A 944 13.47 -19.27 9.82
C ALA A 944 12.79 -19.85 11.07
N ALA A 945 11.45 -19.94 11.06
CA ALA A 945 10.70 -20.55 12.16
C ALA A 945 10.94 -22.07 12.24
N TYR A 946 11.06 -22.76 11.11
CA TYR A 946 11.35 -24.20 11.14
C TYR A 946 12.77 -24.48 11.63
N ILE A 947 13.71 -23.60 11.25
CA ILE A 947 15.09 -23.66 11.74
C ILE A 947 15.13 -23.44 13.26
N SER A 948 14.34 -22.49 13.79
CA SER A 948 14.28 -22.26 15.24
C SER A 948 13.69 -23.45 16.01
N PHE A 949 12.83 -24.25 15.39
CA PHE A 949 12.37 -25.54 15.94
C PHE A 949 13.40 -26.68 15.84
N GLY A 950 14.55 -26.46 15.20
CA GLY A 950 15.64 -27.43 15.11
C GLY A 950 15.77 -28.11 13.73
N ALA A 951 15.03 -27.66 12.71
CA ALA A 951 15.21 -28.17 11.35
C ALA A 951 16.51 -27.65 10.71
N SER A 952 17.18 -28.49 9.92
CA SER A 952 18.42 -28.10 9.25
C SER A 952 18.15 -27.17 8.06
N PRO A 953 18.73 -25.95 8.02
CA PRO A 953 18.53 -25.00 6.92
C PRO A 953 18.90 -25.58 5.56
N GLY A 954 20.02 -26.32 5.50
CA GLY A 954 20.50 -26.93 4.26
C GLY A 954 19.53 -27.98 3.72
N HIS A 955 18.90 -28.75 4.60
CA HIS A 955 17.93 -29.77 4.22
C HIS A 955 16.60 -29.17 3.75
N LEU A 956 16.11 -28.12 4.41
CA LEU A 956 14.87 -27.45 4.00
C LEU A 956 14.98 -26.80 2.63
N VAL A 957 16.05 -26.03 2.39
CA VAL A 957 16.28 -25.40 1.09
C VAL A 957 16.43 -26.46 -0.01
N THR A 958 17.16 -27.54 0.29
CA THR A 958 17.33 -28.65 -0.64
C THR A 958 16.01 -29.35 -0.95
N ALA A 959 15.16 -29.57 0.06
CA ALA A 959 13.85 -30.18 -0.12
C ALA A 959 12.98 -29.36 -1.07
N SER A 960 12.89 -28.04 -0.88
CA SER A 960 12.14 -27.15 -1.79
C SER A 960 12.66 -27.18 -3.23
N VAL A 961 13.99 -27.16 -3.43
CA VAL A 961 14.60 -27.21 -4.78
C VAL A 961 14.28 -28.52 -5.50
N ILE A 962 14.36 -29.66 -4.81
CA ILE A 962 14.08 -30.98 -5.39
C ILE A 962 12.56 -31.17 -5.61
N SER A 963 11.70 -30.53 -4.80
CA SER A 963 10.25 -30.63 -4.92
C SER A 963 9.71 -30.05 -6.23
N ALA A 964 10.38 -29.05 -6.83
CA ALA A 964 9.94 -28.41 -8.08
C ALA A 964 9.86 -29.38 -9.30
N PRO A 965 10.90 -30.17 -9.63
CA PRO A 965 10.77 -31.20 -10.66
C PRO A 965 9.94 -32.41 -10.19
N ALA A 966 9.94 -32.74 -8.89
CA ALA A 966 9.18 -33.85 -8.34
C ALA A 966 7.67 -33.64 -8.52
N VAL A 967 7.18 -32.43 -8.22
CA VAL A 967 5.75 -32.11 -8.33
C VAL A 967 5.28 -32.10 -9.77
N LEU A 968 6.07 -31.59 -10.73
CA LEU A 968 5.71 -31.66 -12.16
C LEU A 968 5.66 -33.10 -12.66
N CYS A 969 6.55 -33.97 -12.17
CA CYS A 969 6.51 -35.41 -12.44
C CYS A 969 5.20 -36.03 -11.94
N VAL A 970 4.86 -35.85 -10.66
CA VAL A 970 3.67 -36.46 -10.06
C VAL A 970 2.38 -35.85 -10.62
N ALA A 971 2.36 -34.52 -10.85
CA ALA A 971 1.20 -33.82 -11.36
C ALA A 971 0.80 -34.34 -12.74
N LYS A 972 1.77 -34.53 -13.63
CA LYS A 972 1.52 -35.07 -14.98
C LYS A 972 1.21 -36.58 -14.99
N ILE A 973 1.39 -37.29 -13.88
CA ILE A 973 0.85 -38.65 -13.70
C ILE A 973 -0.59 -38.59 -13.21
N ILE A 974 -0.87 -37.83 -12.14
CA ILE A 974 -2.18 -37.81 -11.48
C ILE A 974 -3.24 -37.08 -12.33
N TYR A 975 -2.86 -35.98 -12.97
CA TYR A 975 -3.72 -35.17 -13.82
C TYR A 975 -2.98 -34.81 -15.12
N PRO A 976 -2.86 -35.75 -16.07
CA PRO A 976 -2.15 -35.51 -17.33
C PRO A 976 -2.84 -34.46 -18.22
N GLU A 977 -2.06 -33.83 -19.08
CA GLU A 977 -2.55 -32.84 -20.04
C GLU A 977 -3.37 -33.52 -21.14
N VAL A 978 -4.60 -33.05 -21.34
CA VAL A 978 -5.52 -33.54 -22.39
C VAL A 978 -6.01 -32.41 -23.30
N GLU A 979 -5.90 -31.17 -22.85
CA GLU A 979 -6.33 -29.97 -23.56
C GLU A 979 -5.13 -29.34 -24.28
N GLU A 980 -5.40 -28.56 -25.33
CA GLU A 980 -4.36 -27.76 -25.97
C GLU A 980 -4.07 -26.52 -25.12
N SER A 981 -2.82 -26.39 -24.67
CA SER A 981 -2.42 -25.27 -23.83
C SER A 981 -2.19 -23.98 -24.64
N LYS A 982 -2.76 -22.89 -24.13
CA LYS A 982 -2.53 -21.52 -24.61
C LYS A 982 -1.25 -20.90 -24.02
N THR A 983 -0.61 -21.55 -23.05
CA THR A 983 0.54 -21.01 -22.31
C THR A 983 1.88 -21.68 -22.64
N THR A 984 1.95 -22.37 -23.78
CA THR A 984 3.23 -22.81 -24.35
C THR A 984 4.07 -21.61 -24.79
N SER A 985 5.40 -21.73 -24.85
CA SER A 985 6.26 -20.59 -25.22
C SER A 985 6.05 -20.05 -26.64
N GLU A 986 5.35 -20.80 -27.49
CA GLU A 986 4.95 -20.41 -28.85
C GLU A 986 3.59 -19.71 -28.88
N ASN A 987 2.65 -20.11 -28.00
CA ASN A 987 1.27 -19.63 -27.99
C ASN A 987 0.99 -18.54 -26.93
N ILE A 988 1.86 -18.39 -25.93
CA ILE A 988 1.64 -17.48 -24.81
C ILE A 988 1.57 -16.03 -25.29
N GLN A 989 0.43 -15.38 -25.04
CA GLN A 989 0.25 -13.97 -25.36
C GLN A 989 1.01 -13.11 -24.36
N ILE A 990 1.72 -12.09 -24.83
CA ILE A 990 2.46 -11.19 -23.93
C ILE A 990 1.47 -10.17 -23.41
N GLU A 991 0.99 -10.36 -22.19
CA GLU A 991 0.16 -9.38 -21.49
C GLU A 991 1.04 -8.17 -21.14
N LYS A 992 0.64 -7.01 -21.67
CA LYS A 992 1.22 -5.72 -21.31
C LYS A 992 0.32 -5.09 -20.28
N SER A 993 0.91 -4.49 -19.26
CA SER A 993 0.16 -3.65 -18.32
C SER A 993 -0.61 -2.58 -19.09
N SER A 994 -1.91 -2.47 -18.79
CA SER A 994 -2.78 -1.37 -19.25
C SER A 994 -2.66 -0.13 -18.36
N ASP A 995 -1.85 -0.20 -17.30
CA ASP A 995 -1.70 0.89 -16.35
C ASP A 995 -1.00 2.08 -17.02
N SER A 996 -1.35 3.28 -16.58
CA SER A 996 -0.85 4.52 -17.18
C SER A 996 0.61 4.82 -16.82
N SER A 997 1.02 4.42 -15.61
CA SER A 997 2.32 4.74 -15.01
C SER A 997 2.82 3.61 -14.11
N VAL A 998 4.11 3.65 -13.77
CA VAL A 998 4.70 2.70 -12.79
C VAL A 998 3.98 2.78 -11.45
N VAL A 999 3.66 4.00 -10.99
CA VAL A 999 2.97 4.23 -9.72
C VAL A 999 1.56 3.66 -9.75
N ASP A 1000 0.82 3.87 -10.84
CA ASP A 1000 -0.50 3.28 -11.07
C ASP A 1000 -0.42 1.75 -11.01
N ALA A 1001 0.50 1.12 -11.75
CA ALA A 1001 0.71 -0.33 -11.69
C ALA A 1001 1.02 -0.83 -10.27
N ALA A 1002 1.85 -0.08 -9.52
CA ALA A 1002 2.23 -0.44 -8.16
C ALA A 1002 1.04 -0.38 -7.19
N CYS A 1003 0.27 0.72 -7.20
CA CYS A 1003 -0.95 0.89 -6.41
C CYS A 1003 -2.01 -0.17 -6.76
N ASN A 1004 -2.09 -0.54 -8.04
CA ASN A 1004 -3.04 -1.54 -8.52
C ASN A 1004 -2.64 -2.93 -8.07
N GLY A 1005 -1.33 -3.21 -8.07
CA GLY A 1005 -0.74 -4.42 -7.49
C GLY A 1005 -1.09 -4.56 -6.02
N ALA A 1006 -0.79 -3.54 -5.20
CA ALA A 1006 -1.09 -3.54 -3.78
C ALA A 1006 -2.59 -3.67 -3.51
N SER A 1007 -3.43 -2.82 -4.11
CA SER A 1007 -4.88 -2.82 -3.89
C SER A 1007 -5.56 -4.12 -4.35
N SER A 1008 -5.07 -4.75 -5.43
CA SER A 1008 -5.58 -6.05 -5.88
C SER A 1008 -5.30 -7.19 -4.91
N ALA A 1009 -4.23 -7.09 -4.09
CA ALA A 1009 -3.90 -8.11 -3.11
C ALA A 1009 -4.90 -8.17 -1.96
N THR A 1010 -5.67 -7.10 -1.72
CA THR A 1010 -6.70 -7.06 -0.67
C THR A 1010 -7.72 -8.18 -0.82
N SER A 1011 -8.29 -8.36 -2.02
CA SER A 1011 -9.31 -9.40 -2.24
C SER A 1011 -8.72 -10.80 -2.09
N LEU A 1012 -7.45 -10.98 -2.47
CA LEU A 1012 -6.67 -12.20 -2.25
C LEU A 1012 -6.58 -12.51 -0.76
N ILE A 1013 -6.13 -11.54 0.04
CA ILE A 1013 -5.92 -11.66 1.48
C ILE A 1013 -7.23 -11.93 2.21
N LEU A 1014 -8.30 -11.20 1.88
CA LEU A 1014 -9.63 -11.45 2.46
C LEU A 1014 -10.14 -12.85 2.12
N GLY A 1015 -9.96 -13.30 0.87
CA GLY A 1015 -10.28 -14.66 0.46
C GLY A 1015 -9.50 -15.72 1.22
N ILE A 1016 -8.21 -15.45 1.50
CA ILE A 1016 -7.34 -16.31 2.31
C ILE A 1016 -7.83 -16.38 3.76
N ILE A 1017 -8.07 -15.23 4.40
CA ILE A 1017 -8.54 -15.15 5.80
C ILE A 1017 -9.86 -15.88 5.97
N ALA A 1018 -10.85 -15.61 5.09
CA ALA A 1018 -12.17 -16.20 5.18
C ALA A 1018 -12.13 -17.74 5.06
N ASN A 1019 -11.40 -18.26 4.06
CA ASN A 1019 -11.29 -19.71 3.88
C ASN A 1019 -10.46 -20.37 4.99
N LEU A 1020 -9.39 -19.73 5.46
CA LEU A 1020 -8.57 -20.26 6.56
C LEU A 1020 -9.39 -20.44 7.84
N ILE A 1021 -10.13 -19.41 8.26
CA ILE A 1021 -10.98 -19.47 9.45
C ILE A 1021 -12.01 -20.60 9.31
N ALA A 1022 -12.63 -20.73 8.14
CA ALA A 1022 -13.61 -21.79 7.88
C ALA A 1022 -13.00 -23.19 7.99
N PHE A 1023 -11.85 -23.45 7.34
CA PHE A 1023 -11.20 -24.76 7.35
C PHE A 1023 -10.65 -25.13 8.73
N VAL A 1024 -10.01 -24.21 9.43
CA VAL A 1024 -9.48 -24.47 10.78
C VAL A 1024 -10.62 -24.78 11.76
N SER A 1025 -11.71 -24.01 11.70
CA SER A 1025 -12.90 -24.26 12.53
C SER A 1025 -13.54 -25.61 12.21
N PHE A 1026 -13.57 -25.99 10.92
CA PHE A 1026 -14.10 -27.29 10.49
C PHE A 1026 -13.24 -28.46 11.00
N VAL A 1027 -11.91 -28.37 10.92
CA VAL A 1027 -11.01 -29.39 11.46
C VAL A 1027 -11.17 -29.52 12.98
N ALA A 1028 -11.24 -28.39 13.70
CA ALA A 1028 -11.49 -28.39 15.14
C ALA A 1028 -12.83 -29.05 15.50
N PHE A 1029 -13.88 -28.77 14.72
CA PHE A 1029 -15.17 -29.44 14.86
C PHE A 1029 -15.07 -30.96 14.66
N VAL A 1030 -14.40 -31.42 13.59
CA VAL A 1030 -14.21 -32.86 13.34
C VAL A 1030 -13.40 -33.53 14.45
N ASN A 1031 -12.35 -32.88 14.96
CA ASN A 1031 -11.58 -33.37 16.11
C ASN A 1031 -12.46 -33.49 17.36
N GLY A 1032 -13.34 -32.51 17.63
CA GLY A 1032 -14.32 -32.59 18.72
C GLY A 1032 -15.29 -33.77 18.56
N VAL A 1033 -15.76 -34.03 17.34
CA VAL A 1033 -16.64 -35.19 17.04
C VAL A 1033 -15.90 -36.52 17.21
N LEU A 1034 -14.66 -36.63 16.72
CA LEU A 1034 -13.85 -37.84 16.88
C LEU A 1034 -13.48 -38.12 18.33
N ALA A 1035 -13.14 -37.10 19.10
CA ALA A 1035 -12.88 -37.23 20.52
C ALA A 1035 -14.13 -37.73 21.27
N TRP A 1036 -15.31 -37.19 20.91
CA TRP A 1036 -16.59 -37.65 21.45
C TRP A 1036 -16.87 -39.12 21.09
N LEU A 1037 -16.66 -39.52 19.84
CA LEU A 1037 -16.81 -40.92 19.42
C LEU A 1037 -15.80 -41.86 20.10
N GLY A 1038 -14.55 -41.40 20.30
CA GLY A 1038 -13.52 -42.15 21.01
C GLY A 1038 -13.93 -42.45 22.46
N MET A 1039 -14.45 -41.45 23.16
CA MET A 1039 -14.97 -41.62 24.52
C MET A 1039 -16.09 -42.67 24.60
N LEU A 1040 -16.94 -42.80 23.57
CA LEU A 1040 -17.99 -43.83 23.54
C LEU A 1040 -17.44 -45.26 23.50
N VAL A 1041 -16.22 -45.47 22.99
CA VAL A 1041 -15.57 -46.78 22.88
C VAL A 1041 -14.45 -46.95 23.92
N GLY A 1042 -14.34 -46.01 24.88
CA GLY A 1042 -13.31 -46.04 25.93
C GLY A 1042 -11.90 -45.71 25.45
N VAL A 1043 -11.76 -44.98 24.34
CA VAL A 1043 -10.46 -44.53 23.81
C VAL A 1043 -10.36 -43.01 23.93
N ASP A 1044 -9.51 -42.54 24.83
CA ASP A 1044 -9.26 -41.12 25.03
C ASP A 1044 -8.29 -40.56 23.98
N GLY A 1045 -8.47 -39.28 23.62
CA GLY A 1045 -7.55 -38.55 22.75
C GLY A 1045 -7.62 -38.90 21.27
N VAL A 1046 -8.71 -39.51 20.80
CA VAL A 1046 -8.92 -39.75 19.36
C VAL A 1046 -9.08 -38.42 18.63
N SER A 1047 -8.21 -38.20 17.65
CA SER A 1047 -8.17 -37.01 16.81
C SER A 1047 -7.78 -37.39 15.38
N LEU A 1048 -7.97 -36.48 14.42
CA LEU A 1048 -7.54 -36.70 13.05
C LEU A 1048 -6.02 -36.93 12.98
N GLU A 1049 -5.25 -36.20 13.77
CA GLU A 1049 -3.79 -36.29 13.87
C GLU A 1049 -3.36 -37.69 14.32
N TRP A 1050 -4.04 -38.23 15.33
CA TRP A 1050 -3.81 -39.59 15.80
C TRP A 1050 -4.11 -40.63 14.71
N PHE A 1051 -5.27 -40.50 14.05
CA PHE A 1051 -5.71 -41.41 13.00
C PHE A 1051 -4.76 -41.42 11.79
N PHE A 1052 -4.43 -40.24 11.27
CA PHE A 1052 -3.48 -40.10 10.15
C PHE A 1052 -2.07 -40.51 10.54
N GLY A 1053 -1.67 -40.34 11.81
CA GLY A 1053 -0.39 -40.83 12.32
C GLY A 1053 -0.21 -42.34 12.16
N TYR A 1054 -1.27 -43.12 12.38
CA TYR A 1054 -1.26 -44.57 12.14
C TYR A 1054 -1.29 -44.92 10.65
N ILE A 1055 -2.10 -44.20 9.85
CA ILE A 1055 -2.19 -44.42 8.40
C ILE A 1055 -0.86 -44.15 7.69
N PHE A 1056 -0.11 -43.13 8.13
CA PHE A 1056 1.16 -42.77 7.50
C PHE A 1056 2.37 -43.55 8.03
N ARG A 1057 2.21 -44.42 9.04
CA ARG A 1057 3.32 -45.26 9.52
C ARG A 1057 3.92 -46.19 8.43
N PRO A 1058 3.12 -46.96 7.66
CA PRO A 1058 3.66 -47.77 6.56
C PRO A 1058 4.33 -46.91 5.49
N LEU A 1059 3.79 -45.72 5.23
CA LEU A 1059 4.36 -44.77 4.29
C LEU A 1059 5.74 -44.28 4.76
N ALA A 1060 5.87 -43.92 6.04
CA ALA A 1060 7.15 -43.53 6.63
C ALA A 1060 8.21 -44.64 6.48
N PHE A 1061 7.83 -45.89 6.77
CA PHE A 1061 8.72 -47.04 6.62
C PHE A 1061 9.22 -47.18 5.18
N VAL A 1062 8.31 -47.12 4.21
CA VAL A 1062 8.64 -47.27 2.78
C VAL A 1062 9.50 -46.11 2.24
N MET A 1063 9.47 -44.92 2.85
CA MET A 1063 10.41 -43.83 2.53
C MET A 1063 11.84 -44.06 3.04
N GLY A 1064 12.08 -45.11 3.82
CA GLY A 1064 13.39 -45.48 4.36
C GLY A 1064 13.60 -45.17 5.84
N VAL A 1065 12.54 -44.93 6.60
CA VAL A 1065 12.56 -44.78 8.07
C VAL A 1065 12.56 -46.17 8.72
N SER A 1066 13.28 -46.36 9.83
CA SER A 1066 13.22 -47.62 10.59
C SER A 1066 11.79 -47.89 11.09
N TRP A 1067 11.41 -49.16 11.28
CA TRP A 1067 10.05 -49.48 11.73
C TRP A 1067 9.70 -48.94 13.12
N GLU A 1068 10.72 -48.78 13.97
CA GLU A 1068 10.65 -48.18 15.30
C GLU A 1068 10.37 -46.68 15.21
N ASP A 1069 11.19 -45.95 14.43
CA ASP A 1069 11.05 -44.50 14.23
C ASP A 1069 9.78 -44.15 13.42
N SER A 1070 9.27 -45.09 12.62
CA SER A 1070 8.12 -44.87 11.74
C SER A 1070 6.84 -44.48 12.48
N LYS A 1071 6.70 -44.84 13.77
CA LYS A 1071 5.58 -44.36 14.59
C LYS A 1071 5.65 -42.85 14.78
N HIS A 1072 6.82 -42.34 15.17
CA HIS A 1072 7.03 -40.91 15.41
C HIS A 1072 7.00 -40.11 14.10
N VAL A 1073 7.62 -40.62 13.04
CA VAL A 1073 7.58 -39.95 11.72
C VAL A 1073 6.18 -39.97 11.13
N GLY A 1074 5.44 -41.09 11.25
CA GLY A 1074 4.04 -41.18 10.84
C GLY A 1074 3.16 -40.15 11.55
N GLN A 1075 3.32 -39.99 12.87
CA GLN A 1075 2.62 -38.96 13.66
C GLN A 1075 2.92 -37.55 13.15
N VAL A 1076 4.19 -37.22 12.89
CA VAL A 1076 4.59 -35.90 12.39
C VAL A 1076 4.01 -35.62 10.99
N ILE A 1077 3.97 -36.61 10.10
CA ILE A 1077 3.30 -36.51 8.79
C ILE A 1077 1.78 -36.33 8.96
N GLY A 1078 1.18 -37.05 9.91
CA GLY A 1078 -0.25 -36.92 10.24
C GLY A 1078 -0.61 -35.52 10.74
N VAL A 1079 0.16 -34.99 11.70
CA VAL A 1079 0.01 -33.63 12.21
C VAL A 1079 0.14 -32.61 11.07
N LYS A 1080 1.14 -32.76 10.19
CA LYS A 1080 1.31 -31.91 9.02
C LYS A 1080 0.10 -31.95 8.09
N THR A 1081 -0.46 -33.13 7.84
CA THR A 1081 -1.56 -33.33 6.89
C THR A 1081 -2.89 -32.81 7.41
N VAL A 1082 -3.08 -32.73 8.72
CA VAL A 1082 -4.35 -32.32 9.35
C VAL A 1082 -4.32 -30.87 9.81
N VAL A 1083 -3.24 -30.48 10.51
CA VAL A 1083 -3.12 -29.17 11.16
C VAL A 1083 -2.36 -28.23 10.25
N ASN A 1084 -1.03 -28.34 10.26
CA ASN A 1084 -0.10 -27.61 9.40
C ASN A 1084 1.33 -28.12 9.66
N GLU A 1085 2.24 -27.71 8.80
CA GLU A 1085 3.66 -28.02 8.87
C GLU A 1085 4.38 -27.33 10.04
N PHE A 1086 3.91 -26.17 10.54
CA PHE A 1086 4.49 -25.48 11.69
C PHE A 1086 4.46 -26.34 12.95
N VAL A 1087 3.27 -26.84 13.31
CA VAL A 1087 3.07 -27.71 14.48
C VAL A 1087 3.82 -29.03 14.27
N ALA A 1088 3.89 -29.53 13.04
CA ALA A 1088 4.67 -30.72 12.72
C ALA A 1088 6.18 -30.52 12.94
N TYR A 1089 6.76 -29.38 12.53
CA TYR A 1089 8.17 -29.05 12.76
C TYR A 1089 8.48 -28.83 14.25
N GLN A 1090 7.60 -28.15 14.98
CA GLN A 1090 7.74 -28.01 16.43
C GLN A 1090 7.79 -29.40 17.10
N ARG A 1091 6.86 -30.29 16.73
CA ARG A 1091 6.81 -31.64 17.28
C ARG A 1091 8.02 -32.49 16.86
N LEU A 1092 8.48 -32.36 15.61
CA LEU A 1092 9.71 -33.00 15.15
C LEU A 1092 10.93 -32.51 15.96
N GLY A 1093 11.00 -31.21 16.25
CA GLY A 1093 12.03 -30.61 17.09
C GLY A 1093 12.04 -31.14 18.52
N GLU A 1094 10.87 -31.35 19.12
CA GLU A 1094 10.73 -32.03 20.43
C GLU A 1094 11.21 -33.48 20.37
N ILE A 1095 10.83 -34.23 19.34
CA ILE A 1095 11.23 -35.62 19.13
C ILE A 1095 12.76 -35.73 18.94
N MET A 1096 13.36 -34.79 18.20
CA MET A 1096 14.81 -34.72 17.99
C MET A 1096 15.56 -34.34 19.27
N ARG A 1097 15.07 -33.37 20.06
CA ARG A 1097 15.69 -32.97 21.33
C ARG A 1097 15.66 -34.08 22.38
N ASN A 1098 14.62 -34.91 22.36
CA ASN A 1098 14.49 -36.06 23.25
C ASN A 1098 15.14 -37.34 22.68
N GLU A 1099 15.89 -37.24 21.57
CA GLU A 1099 16.59 -38.35 20.92
C GLU A 1099 15.70 -39.58 20.59
N LEU A 1100 14.42 -39.35 20.29
CA LEU A 1100 13.44 -40.41 20.05
C LEU A 1100 13.51 -41.01 18.62
N ILE A 1101 14.28 -40.41 17.71
CA ILE A 1101 14.48 -40.89 16.34
C ILE A 1101 15.94 -40.72 15.92
N THR A 1102 16.39 -41.53 14.97
CA THR A 1102 17.74 -41.41 14.40
C THR A 1102 17.91 -40.14 13.55
N LYS A 1103 19.15 -39.67 13.38
CA LYS A 1103 19.48 -38.52 12.50
C LYS A 1103 19.00 -38.73 11.05
N ARG A 1104 19.08 -39.97 10.56
CA ARG A 1104 18.56 -40.37 9.26
C ARG A 1104 17.04 -40.19 9.20
N SER A 1105 16.30 -40.74 10.16
CA SER A 1105 14.85 -40.61 10.24
C SER A 1105 14.41 -39.15 10.39
N ALA A 1106 15.13 -38.35 11.19
CA ALA A 1106 14.90 -36.91 11.30
C ALA A 1106 15.07 -36.18 9.97
N THR A 1107 16.09 -36.55 9.18
CA THR A 1107 16.31 -35.98 7.85
C THR A 1107 15.18 -36.37 6.89
N ILE A 1108 14.77 -37.64 6.86
CA ILE A 1108 13.66 -38.09 6.01
C ILE A 1108 12.35 -37.38 6.42
N ALA A 1109 12.08 -37.28 7.72
CA ALA A 1109 10.91 -36.58 8.26
C ALA A 1109 10.92 -35.10 7.85
N THR A 1110 12.07 -34.42 7.93
CA THR A 1110 12.24 -33.02 7.49
C THR A 1110 11.80 -32.84 6.04
N TYR A 1111 12.22 -33.71 5.11
CA TYR A 1111 11.81 -33.61 3.71
C TYR A 1111 10.33 -33.98 3.52
N ALA A 1112 9.83 -34.99 4.23
CA ALA A 1112 8.46 -35.46 4.10
C ALA A 1112 7.41 -34.42 4.52
N ILE A 1113 7.74 -33.58 5.50
CA ILE A 1113 6.87 -32.49 5.97
C ILE A 1113 7.21 -31.13 5.34
N CYS A 1114 8.22 -31.05 4.49
CA CYS A 1114 8.61 -29.83 3.78
C CYS A 1114 7.65 -29.51 2.62
N GLY A 1115 6.41 -29.15 2.94
CA GLY A 1115 5.45 -28.60 1.99
C GLY A 1115 4.14 -28.17 2.65
N PHE A 1116 3.45 -27.20 2.04
CA PHE A 1116 2.18 -26.64 2.54
C PHE A 1116 0.94 -27.53 2.31
N ALA A 1117 1.08 -28.83 2.06
CA ALA A 1117 -0.11 -29.68 1.88
C ALA A 1117 -0.82 -29.96 3.22
N ASN A 1118 -1.69 -29.03 3.64
CA ASN A 1118 -2.65 -29.14 4.76
C ASN A 1118 -4.02 -28.47 4.41
N PRO A 1119 -5.13 -28.76 5.12
CA PRO A 1119 -6.47 -28.23 4.83
C PRO A 1119 -6.55 -26.71 4.86
N SER A 1120 -5.83 -26.08 5.79
CA SER A 1120 -5.72 -24.62 5.90
C SER A 1120 -5.19 -24.05 4.58
N SER A 1121 -4.07 -24.58 4.12
CA SER A 1121 -3.41 -24.22 2.87
C SER A 1121 -4.26 -24.53 1.63
N LEU A 1122 -5.05 -25.60 1.65
CA LEU A 1122 -6.05 -25.87 0.60
C LEU A 1122 -7.05 -24.71 0.49
N GLY A 1123 -7.55 -24.22 1.63
CA GLY A 1123 -8.37 -23.02 1.71
C GLY A 1123 -7.67 -21.76 1.19
N ILE A 1124 -6.41 -21.54 1.60
CA ILE A 1124 -5.56 -20.43 1.14
C ILE A 1124 -5.42 -20.47 -0.39
N MET A 1125 -5.06 -21.62 -0.97
CA MET A 1125 -4.86 -21.76 -2.41
C MET A 1125 -6.15 -21.54 -3.19
N ILE A 1126 -7.27 -22.12 -2.75
CA ILE A 1126 -8.57 -21.93 -3.41
C ILE A 1126 -8.98 -20.46 -3.33
N GLY A 1127 -8.85 -19.83 -2.16
CA GLY A 1127 -9.14 -18.41 -1.97
C GLY A 1127 -8.29 -17.52 -2.86
N ALA A 1128 -6.98 -17.75 -2.88
CA ALA A 1128 -6.03 -17.01 -3.68
C ALA A 1128 -6.36 -17.13 -5.19
N MET A 1129 -6.40 -18.36 -5.71
CA MET A 1129 -6.66 -18.63 -7.13
C MET A 1129 -8.05 -18.11 -7.56
N SER A 1130 -9.08 -18.25 -6.72
CA SER A 1130 -10.43 -17.78 -7.03
C SER A 1130 -10.55 -16.26 -6.99
N ALA A 1131 -9.77 -15.57 -6.15
CA ALA A 1131 -9.73 -14.11 -6.15
C ALA A 1131 -8.98 -13.56 -7.38
N MET A 1132 -8.02 -14.30 -7.94
CA MET A 1132 -7.32 -13.92 -9.17
C MET A 1132 -8.11 -14.22 -10.45
N ALA A 1133 -8.83 -15.34 -10.49
CA ALA A 1133 -9.67 -15.75 -11.63
C ALA A 1133 -11.05 -16.23 -11.14
N PRO A 1134 -11.95 -15.30 -10.74
CA PRO A 1134 -13.28 -15.64 -10.21
C PRO A 1134 -14.11 -16.51 -11.17
N GLU A 1135 -13.96 -16.28 -12.48
CA GLU A 1135 -14.61 -17.05 -13.54
C GLU A 1135 -14.15 -18.51 -13.63
N ARG A 1136 -12.96 -18.83 -13.09
CA ARG A 1136 -12.41 -20.20 -13.04
C ARG A 1136 -12.62 -20.89 -11.69
N ARG A 1137 -13.40 -20.30 -10.77
CA ARG A 1137 -13.59 -20.83 -9.40
C ARG A 1137 -13.99 -22.31 -9.39
N SER A 1138 -14.92 -22.72 -10.26
CA SER A 1138 -15.35 -24.13 -10.37
C SER A 1138 -14.22 -25.05 -10.84
N SER A 1139 -13.42 -24.62 -11.83
CA SER A 1139 -12.27 -25.38 -12.30
C SER A 1139 -11.20 -25.53 -11.22
N ILE A 1140 -10.91 -24.45 -10.49
CA ILE A 1140 -9.94 -24.42 -9.38
C ILE A 1140 -10.37 -25.39 -8.27
N THR A 1141 -11.62 -25.32 -7.81
CA THR A 1141 -12.10 -26.20 -6.74
C THR A 1141 -12.11 -27.67 -7.17
N SER A 1142 -12.45 -27.97 -8.43
CA SER A 1142 -12.52 -29.34 -8.93
C SER A 1142 -11.17 -30.09 -8.94
N VAL A 1143 -10.05 -29.37 -9.12
CA VAL A 1143 -8.70 -29.96 -9.16
C VAL A 1143 -7.97 -29.89 -7.82
N SER A 1144 -8.45 -29.05 -6.90
CA SER A 1144 -7.79 -28.69 -5.64
C SER A 1144 -7.39 -29.88 -4.76
N LEU A 1145 -8.31 -30.83 -4.51
CA LEU A 1145 -8.05 -32.00 -3.68
C LEU A 1145 -6.99 -32.93 -4.31
N ARG A 1146 -7.04 -33.12 -5.64
CA ARG A 1146 -6.02 -33.90 -6.35
C ARG A 1146 -4.67 -33.20 -6.34
N ALA A 1147 -4.65 -31.87 -6.43
CA ALA A 1147 -3.43 -31.07 -6.35
C ALA A 1147 -2.80 -31.16 -4.95
N PHE A 1148 -3.63 -31.13 -3.90
CA PHE A 1148 -3.21 -31.35 -2.51
C PHE A 1148 -2.52 -32.71 -2.31
N ILE A 1149 -3.13 -33.79 -2.83
CA ILE A 1149 -2.53 -35.14 -2.76
C ILE A 1149 -1.22 -35.17 -3.56
N THR A 1150 -1.21 -34.56 -4.74
CA THR A 1150 -0.01 -34.48 -5.61
C THR A 1150 1.15 -33.79 -4.91
N GLY A 1151 0.89 -32.66 -4.24
CA GLY A 1151 1.91 -31.94 -3.48
C GLY A 1151 2.46 -32.75 -2.31
N SER A 1152 1.60 -33.49 -1.59
CA SER A 1152 2.02 -34.40 -0.52
C SER A 1152 2.92 -35.53 -1.06
N VAL A 1153 2.52 -36.17 -2.15
CA VAL A 1153 3.30 -37.23 -2.79
C VAL A 1153 4.64 -36.70 -3.30
N ALA A 1154 4.69 -35.47 -3.83
CA ALA A 1154 5.95 -34.84 -4.22
C ALA A 1154 6.91 -34.68 -3.03
N CYS A 1155 6.42 -34.25 -1.86
CA CYS A 1155 7.22 -34.18 -0.61
C CYS A 1155 7.73 -35.56 -0.19
N PHE A 1156 6.89 -36.60 -0.31
CA PHE A 1156 7.30 -37.96 0.01
C PHE A 1156 8.35 -38.49 -0.99
N MET A 1157 8.25 -38.12 -2.27
CA MET A 1157 9.27 -38.45 -3.26
C MET A 1157 10.61 -37.77 -2.96
N THR A 1158 10.61 -36.51 -2.52
CA THR A 1158 11.85 -35.84 -2.12
C THR A 1158 12.43 -36.44 -0.83
N ALA A 1159 11.59 -36.88 0.10
CA ALA A 1159 12.00 -37.61 1.30
C ALA A 1159 12.70 -38.95 0.97
N CYS A 1160 12.21 -39.69 -0.04
CA CYS A 1160 12.89 -40.88 -0.53
C CYS A 1160 14.29 -40.55 -1.12
N ILE A 1161 14.45 -39.40 -1.77
CA ILE A 1161 15.76 -38.97 -2.32
C ILE A 1161 16.73 -38.66 -1.18
N ALA A 1162 16.25 -38.00 -0.12
CA ALA A 1162 17.03 -37.74 1.07
C ALA A 1162 17.43 -39.04 1.77
N GLY A 1163 16.48 -39.95 2.02
CA GLY A 1163 16.71 -41.22 2.71
C GLY A 1163 17.66 -42.17 1.98
N LYS A 1164 17.84 -42.01 0.67
CA LYS A 1164 18.85 -42.73 -0.12
C LYS A 1164 20.27 -42.20 0.14
N ARG A 1165 20.40 -40.91 0.49
CA ARG A 1165 21.66 -40.15 0.41
C ARG A 1165 22.22 -39.67 1.75
N THR A 1166 21.51 -39.84 2.86
CA THR A 1166 22.05 -39.64 4.22
C THR A 1166 22.78 -40.88 4.72
N GLN A 1167 24.02 -40.71 5.20
CA GLN A 1167 24.71 -41.76 5.97
C GLN A 1167 24.09 -41.85 7.37
N GLY A 1168 23.95 -43.08 7.88
CA GLY A 1168 23.36 -43.37 9.20
C GLY A 1168 24.13 -42.75 10.35
#